data_AF-A0A8C7I9Q9-F1
#
_entry.id   AF-A0A8C7I9Q9-F1
#
_cell.length_a   1.000
_cell.length_b   1.000
_cell.length_c   1.000
_cell.angle_alpha   90.00
_cell.angle_beta   90.00
_cell.angle_gamma   90.00
#
_symmetry.space_group_name_H-M   'P 1'
#
loop_
_entity.id
_entity.type
_entity.pdbx_description
1 polymer ?
#
loop_
_entity_poly.entity_id
_entity_poly.type
_entity_poly.pdbx_seq_one_letter_code
_entity_poly.pdbx_strand_id
1 'polypeptide(L)'
;MLMGAGRDTARDEAQKLHRKWLKHQAFMAELARNKEWLAKIEQEGQELIDEKPELRSVVQQKLEEIRECWTDLESTTKAKARALFENNKPEPVVKSYSDLDHQLSGLEKQPPQLEQAHHLPTFNEQLQKFQSQMGNLYKDVGELGSLQGVCLPQRGSLVKGGEGEGGEQPAVVETRIVRLIEPLKERRRILLASKEMHQVAQDLEEEILWIQERLPLASSKDYGNNLQSVQQHVKINQGRQARVEEVLDRAGIIASLRTPEVDFVREGAGHVRQVWEVLRLEAERRSVMLDVVLLAQQYYSEAAKVESWLAGQKLHLINEEKGTDEESTLQLLKEHLALEATVENYAETVGMLSQQCQRQLELGHPDSEGITKQQSHIDRLYVSLKDMVEHRKTKLEQQYWMYQLNREVEELEKWITEREAVASSTELGQDLEHVTMLQEKFTKFCSETNSTGQQRMEQVNKMVNEMIDCGHTDAATIAEWKDGLNESWADLLELMETRRQMLAASHQLHKFFTDCKEVLAQTAGKMRQLPEVRACQASIANPATLQRLMLSFEHALQLLVSQVRQLQENAAQLRTIYAGEKAEAIMSKEQEVMSAWKELLVSCEASRVQVTSVTDKVQFFSVVREQLMWMEGIMGQIGGDDPRSWAGVVTHGLCLGGQLDVLPNSQNLHLRRLIVEKWT
;
A
#
# COMPACT_ATOMS: atom_id res chain seq x y z
N MET A 1 29.09 -118.13 47.50
CA MET A 1 28.35 -117.28 46.54
C MET A 1 27.05 -116.84 47.19
N LEU A 2 26.56 -115.63 46.85
CA LEU A 2 25.33 -114.96 47.33
C LEU A 2 25.48 -114.10 48.59
N MET A 3 26.07 -112.90 48.45
CA MET A 3 25.78 -111.68 49.26
C MET A 3 26.52 -110.46 48.66
N GLY A 4 26.43 -110.30 47.34
CA GLY A 4 27.03 -109.18 46.60
C GLY A 4 26.13 -108.59 45.51
N ALA A 5 24.89 -109.08 45.36
CA ALA A 5 23.99 -108.69 44.27
C ALA A 5 22.89 -107.68 44.68
N GLY A 6 22.84 -107.25 45.95
CA GLY A 6 21.76 -106.38 46.47
C GLY A 6 22.08 -104.89 46.64
N ARG A 7 23.38 -104.52 46.74
CA ARG A 7 23.78 -103.10 46.91
C ARG A 7 23.97 -102.37 45.59
N ASP A 8 24.44 -103.08 44.56
CA ASP A 8 24.60 -102.50 43.22
C ASP A 8 23.25 -102.30 42.53
N THR A 9 22.27 -103.18 42.78
CA THR A 9 20.89 -103.02 42.29
C THR A 9 20.17 -101.83 42.93
N ALA A 10 20.31 -101.62 44.25
CA ALA A 10 19.70 -100.47 44.94
C ALA A 10 20.32 -99.12 44.52
N ARG A 11 21.64 -99.09 44.24
CA ARG A 11 22.33 -97.88 43.76
C ARG A 11 21.96 -97.56 42.32
N ASP A 12 21.86 -98.57 41.45
CA ASP A 12 21.38 -98.40 40.08
C ASP A 12 19.91 -97.98 40.03
N GLU A 13 19.07 -98.50 40.91
CA GLU A 13 17.66 -98.07 41.04
C GLU A 13 17.54 -96.61 41.52
N ALA A 14 18.34 -96.20 42.51
CA ALA A 14 18.40 -94.82 42.99
C ALA A 14 18.90 -93.84 41.91
N GLN A 15 19.93 -94.21 41.13
CA GLN A 15 20.40 -93.40 40.00
C GLN A 15 19.37 -93.34 38.87
N LYS A 16 18.65 -94.44 38.60
CA LYS A 16 17.58 -94.49 37.60
C LYS A 16 16.39 -93.63 38.02
N LEU A 17 16.05 -93.59 39.31
CA LEU A 17 15.04 -92.69 39.88
C LEU A 17 15.48 -91.22 39.84
N HIS A 18 16.73 -90.91 40.20
CA HIS A 18 17.27 -89.55 40.13
C HIS A 18 17.29 -89.02 38.68
N ARG A 19 17.68 -89.84 37.71
CA ARG A 19 17.59 -89.50 36.28
C ARG A 19 16.14 -89.27 35.84
N LYS A 20 15.18 -90.05 36.35
CA LYS A 20 13.74 -89.84 36.08
C LYS A 20 13.23 -88.53 36.72
N TRP A 21 13.70 -88.18 37.91
CA TRP A 21 13.35 -86.94 38.60
C TRP A 21 13.92 -85.71 37.90
N LEU A 22 15.20 -85.72 37.51
CA LEU A 22 15.81 -84.62 36.75
C LEU A 22 15.09 -84.40 35.42
N LYS A 23 14.73 -85.48 34.71
CA LYS A 23 13.90 -85.39 33.49
C LYS A 23 12.52 -84.80 33.78
N HIS A 24 11.90 -85.16 34.89
CA HIS A 24 10.61 -84.62 35.28
C HIS A 24 10.70 -83.14 35.72
N GLN A 25 11.77 -82.74 36.40
CA GLN A 25 12.04 -81.35 36.78
C GLN A 25 12.28 -80.47 35.55
N ALA A 26 13.06 -80.97 34.58
CA ALA A 26 13.24 -80.29 33.30
C ALA A 26 11.91 -80.12 32.56
N PHE A 27 11.09 -81.19 32.52
CA PHE A 27 9.75 -81.13 31.93
C PHE A 27 8.82 -80.14 32.66
N MET A 28 8.88 -80.05 33.98
CA MET A 28 8.10 -79.07 34.77
C MET A 28 8.55 -77.63 34.51
N ALA A 29 9.85 -77.39 34.32
CA ALA A 29 10.37 -76.08 33.97
C ALA A 29 9.94 -75.68 32.54
N GLU A 30 9.94 -76.62 31.61
CA GLU A 30 9.39 -76.42 30.25
C GLU A 30 7.90 -76.13 30.28
N LEU A 31 7.13 -76.86 31.09
CA LEU A 31 5.69 -76.66 31.25
C LEU A 31 5.37 -75.30 31.89
N ALA A 32 6.18 -74.84 32.84
CA ALA A 32 6.07 -73.50 33.43
C ALA A 32 6.37 -72.39 32.41
N ARG A 33 7.44 -72.55 31.60
CA ARG A 33 7.78 -71.59 30.53
C ARG A 33 6.71 -71.53 29.44
N ASN A 34 6.15 -72.68 29.06
CA ASN A 34 5.12 -72.77 28.02
C ASN A 34 3.75 -72.23 28.49
N LYS A 35 3.57 -71.95 29.79
CA LYS A 35 2.37 -71.30 30.32
C LYS A 35 2.20 -69.86 29.80
N GLU A 36 3.31 -69.14 29.60
CA GLU A 36 3.30 -67.79 29.03
C GLU A 36 2.83 -67.81 27.56
N TRP A 37 3.18 -68.86 26.82
CA TRP A 37 2.73 -69.06 25.44
C TRP A 37 1.21 -69.28 25.36
N LEU A 38 0.64 -69.97 26.35
CA LEU A 38 -0.80 -70.19 26.45
C LEU A 38 -1.56 -68.89 26.70
N ALA A 39 -1.06 -68.04 27.62
CA ALA A 39 -1.62 -66.72 27.85
C ALA A 39 -1.54 -65.82 26.59
N LYS A 40 -0.47 -65.96 25.82
CA LYS A 40 -0.32 -65.25 24.54
C LYS A 40 -1.34 -65.73 23.49
N ILE A 41 -1.57 -67.03 23.37
CA ILE A 41 -2.60 -67.58 22.46
C ILE A 41 -4.00 -67.16 22.90
N GLU A 42 -4.28 -67.09 24.20
CA GLU A 42 -5.56 -66.58 24.69
C GLU A 42 -5.76 -65.10 24.36
N GLN A 43 -4.71 -64.29 24.48
CA GLN A 43 -4.74 -62.88 24.07
C GLN A 43 -4.93 -62.74 22.56
N GLU A 44 -4.12 -63.41 21.73
CA GLU A 44 -4.23 -63.40 20.27
C GLU A 44 -5.59 -63.94 19.80
N GLY A 45 -6.14 -64.94 20.49
CA GLY A 45 -7.49 -65.45 20.24
C GLY A 45 -8.58 -64.46 20.60
N GLN A 46 -8.43 -63.70 21.69
CA GLN A 46 -9.36 -62.63 22.05
C GLN A 46 -9.30 -61.45 21.08
N GLU A 47 -8.09 -61.05 20.66
CA GLU A 47 -7.88 -60.05 19.61
C GLU A 47 -8.53 -60.49 18.28
N LEU A 48 -8.39 -61.77 17.90
CA LEU A 48 -9.03 -62.31 16.69
C LEU A 48 -10.57 -62.32 16.80
N ILE A 49 -11.13 -62.52 17.99
CA ILE A 49 -12.58 -62.43 18.25
C ILE A 49 -13.05 -60.97 18.14
N ASP A 50 -12.24 -60.02 18.59
CA ASP A 50 -12.55 -58.59 18.54
C ASP A 50 -12.43 -58.05 17.10
N GLU A 51 -11.46 -58.52 16.33
CA GLU A 51 -11.30 -58.18 14.91
C GLU A 51 -12.33 -58.87 13.99
N LYS A 52 -12.71 -60.12 14.28
CA LYS A 52 -13.63 -60.92 13.46
C LYS A 52 -14.70 -61.62 14.31
N PRO A 53 -15.82 -60.92 14.62
CA PRO A 53 -16.88 -61.44 15.49
C PRO A 53 -17.56 -62.72 14.97
N GLU A 54 -17.54 -62.93 13.65
CA GLU A 54 -18.09 -64.09 12.95
C GLU A 54 -17.36 -65.42 13.24
N LEU A 55 -16.11 -65.35 13.70
CA LEU A 55 -15.31 -66.53 14.08
C LEU A 55 -15.39 -66.84 15.58
N ARG A 56 -16.14 -66.05 16.37
CA ARG A 56 -16.18 -66.12 17.84
C ARG A 56 -16.47 -67.52 18.37
N SER A 57 -17.48 -68.20 17.83
CA SER A 57 -17.88 -69.52 18.32
C SER A 57 -16.80 -70.58 18.11
N VAL A 58 -16.12 -70.54 16.96
CA VAL A 58 -15.06 -71.50 16.60
C VAL A 58 -13.78 -71.22 17.39
N VAL A 59 -13.40 -69.95 17.53
CA VAL A 59 -12.20 -69.56 18.29
C VAL A 59 -12.38 -69.84 19.78
N GLN A 60 -13.54 -69.52 20.37
CA GLN A 60 -13.83 -69.86 21.77
C GLN A 60 -13.80 -71.36 22.02
N GLN A 61 -14.39 -72.17 21.13
CA GLN A 61 -14.33 -73.63 21.26
C GLN A 61 -12.89 -74.15 21.26
N LYS A 62 -12.03 -73.63 20.36
CA LYS A 62 -10.62 -74.04 20.28
C LYS A 62 -9.80 -73.58 21.49
N LEU A 63 -10.06 -72.39 22.02
CA LEU A 63 -9.42 -71.93 23.25
C LEU A 63 -9.80 -72.82 24.45
N GLU A 64 -11.07 -73.21 24.56
CA GLU A 64 -11.54 -74.09 25.65
C GLU A 64 -10.92 -75.50 25.55
N GLU A 65 -10.84 -76.08 24.35
CA GLU A 65 -10.17 -77.38 24.13
C GLU A 65 -8.69 -77.36 24.54
N ILE A 66 -7.98 -76.26 24.26
CA ILE A 66 -6.57 -76.11 24.64
C ILE A 66 -6.44 -75.94 26.17
N ARG A 67 -7.36 -75.18 26.81
CA ARG A 67 -7.38 -75.05 28.28
C ARG A 67 -7.62 -76.38 28.97
N GLU A 68 -8.57 -77.18 28.51
CA GLU A 68 -8.86 -78.49 29.09
C GLU A 68 -7.64 -79.42 28.93
N CYS A 69 -7.07 -79.53 27.72
CA CYS A 69 -5.86 -80.32 27.49
C CYS A 69 -4.69 -79.87 28.37
N TRP A 70 -4.52 -78.56 28.57
CA TRP A 70 -3.47 -78.03 29.44
C TRP A 70 -3.71 -78.36 30.90
N THR A 71 -4.96 -78.26 31.36
CA THR A 71 -5.34 -78.56 32.74
C THR A 71 -5.16 -80.06 33.03
N ASP A 72 -5.48 -80.92 32.07
CA ASP A 72 -5.21 -82.36 32.15
C ASP A 72 -3.72 -82.67 32.14
N LEU A 73 -2.93 -82.00 31.29
CA LEU A 73 -1.48 -82.16 31.27
C LEU A 73 -0.85 -81.69 32.59
N GLU A 74 -1.29 -80.56 33.13
CA GLU A 74 -0.79 -80.02 34.39
C GLU A 74 -1.20 -80.92 35.58
N SER A 75 -2.44 -81.41 35.60
CA SER A 75 -2.93 -82.28 36.67
C SER A 75 -2.29 -83.67 36.64
N THR A 76 -2.14 -84.30 35.47
CA THR A 76 -1.44 -85.59 35.30
C THR A 76 0.04 -85.48 35.61
N THR A 77 0.68 -84.36 35.23
CA THR A 77 2.08 -84.10 35.56
C THR A 77 2.26 -83.87 37.07
N LYS A 78 1.36 -83.12 37.72
CA LYS A 78 1.34 -82.97 39.19
C LYS A 78 1.05 -84.30 39.91
N ALA A 79 0.16 -85.14 39.39
CA ALA A 79 -0.11 -86.47 39.94
C ALA A 79 1.10 -87.40 39.81
N LYS A 80 1.81 -87.34 38.68
CA LYS A 80 3.08 -88.07 38.47
C LYS A 80 4.21 -87.54 39.35
N ALA A 81 4.24 -86.23 39.61
CA ALA A 81 5.14 -85.61 40.59
C ALA A 81 4.87 -86.16 42.00
N ARG A 82 3.60 -86.20 42.42
CA ARG A 82 3.18 -86.76 43.72
C ARG A 82 3.52 -88.24 43.83
N ALA A 83 3.27 -89.05 42.79
CA ALA A 83 3.62 -90.47 42.78
C ALA A 83 5.15 -90.74 42.76
N LEU A 84 5.94 -89.84 42.18
CA LEU A 84 7.42 -89.87 42.26
C LEU A 84 7.94 -89.44 43.64
N PHE A 85 7.20 -88.57 44.35
CA PHE A 85 7.57 -88.06 45.68
C PHE A 85 7.13 -88.99 46.82
N GLU A 86 5.92 -89.56 46.76
CA GLU A 86 5.39 -90.44 47.81
C GLU A 86 6.08 -91.81 47.83
N ASN A 87 6.54 -92.32 46.69
CA ASN A 87 7.32 -93.57 46.60
C ASN A 87 8.83 -93.37 46.87
N ASN A 88 9.26 -92.16 47.23
CA ASN A 88 10.67 -91.87 47.46
C ASN A 88 10.84 -90.82 48.58
N LYS A 89 10.24 -91.08 49.75
CA LYS A 89 10.65 -90.44 51.00
C LYS A 89 12.05 -90.99 51.37
N PRO A 90 13.12 -90.19 51.34
CA PRO A 90 14.34 -90.57 52.05
C PRO A 90 14.02 -90.60 53.55
N GLU A 91 14.51 -91.63 54.26
CA GLU A 91 14.57 -91.63 55.72
C GLU A 91 15.22 -90.31 56.18
N PRO A 92 14.68 -89.62 57.21
CA PRO A 92 15.34 -88.47 57.78
C PRO A 92 16.67 -88.93 58.39
N VAL A 93 17.79 -88.46 57.85
CA VAL A 93 19.06 -88.52 58.56
C VAL A 93 18.93 -87.55 59.73
N VAL A 94 18.69 -88.10 60.92
CA VAL A 94 18.61 -87.35 62.17
C VAL A 94 19.95 -86.66 62.41
N LYS A 95 20.03 -85.34 62.18
CA LYS A 95 21.09 -84.51 62.76
C LYS A 95 20.82 -84.39 64.25
N SER A 96 21.83 -84.59 65.09
CA SER A 96 21.70 -84.55 66.56
C SER A 96 21.48 -83.11 67.04
N TYR A 97 20.78 -82.91 68.17
CA TYR A 97 20.71 -81.59 68.84
C TYR A 97 22.11 -81.00 69.13
N SER A 98 23.15 -81.83 69.25
CA SER A 98 24.55 -81.41 69.38
C SER A 98 25.11 -80.72 68.12
N ASP A 99 24.69 -81.15 66.93
CA ASP A 99 25.15 -80.57 65.66
C ASP A 99 24.54 -79.18 65.47
N LEU A 100 23.28 -79.03 65.89
CA LEU A 100 22.58 -77.75 65.88
C LEU A 100 23.14 -76.81 66.95
N ASP A 101 23.52 -77.31 68.13
CA ASP A 101 24.17 -76.52 69.17
C ASP A 101 25.57 -76.02 68.77
N HIS A 102 26.33 -76.82 68.02
CA HIS A 102 27.60 -76.39 67.42
C HIS A 102 27.40 -75.30 66.36
N GLN A 103 26.36 -75.40 65.53
CA GLN A 103 26.01 -74.36 64.55
C GLN A 103 25.54 -73.06 65.22
N LEU A 104 24.74 -73.14 66.29
CA LEU A 104 24.29 -71.98 67.08
C LEU A 104 25.47 -71.28 67.78
N SER A 105 26.43 -72.04 68.30
CA SER A 105 27.68 -71.52 68.86
C SER A 105 28.53 -70.78 67.82
N GLY A 106 28.52 -71.24 66.57
CA GLY A 106 29.19 -70.56 65.46
C GLY A 106 28.54 -69.24 65.06
N LEU A 107 27.21 -69.14 65.16
CA LEU A 107 26.46 -67.92 64.86
C LEU A 107 26.49 -66.89 66.00
N GLU A 108 26.53 -67.34 67.26
CA GLU A 108 26.67 -66.48 68.44
C GLU A 108 28.03 -65.78 68.54
N LYS A 109 29.10 -66.47 68.11
CA LYS A 109 30.47 -65.91 68.13
C LYS A 109 30.73 -64.91 67.00
N GLN A 110 29.80 -64.75 66.06
CA GLN A 110 29.90 -63.76 65.00
C GLN A 110 29.17 -62.49 65.43
N PRO A 111 29.88 -61.41 65.79
CA PRO A 111 29.22 -60.15 66.12
C PRO A 111 28.45 -59.60 64.90
N PRO A 112 27.44 -58.74 65.10
CA PRO A 112 26.79 -57.97 64.03
C PRO A 112 27.73 -56.90 63.42
N GLN A 113 29.04 -57.11 63.46
CA GLN A 113 30.01 -56.20 62.89
C GLN A 113 30.08 -56.43 61.39
N LEU A 114 29.71 -55.39 60.66
CA LEU A 114 30.16 -55.13 59.31
C LEU A 114 31.69 -55.19 59.33
N GLU A 115 32.29 -56.23 58.76
CA GLU A 115 33.61 -56.03 58.15
C GLU A 115 33.45 -54.83 57.21
N GLN A 116 34.40 -53.89 57.24
CA GLN A 116 34.41 -52.73 56.34
C GLN A 116 34.54 -53.20 54.88
N ALA A 117 33.44 -53.72 54.33
CA ALA A 117 33.30 -54.00 52.94
C ALA A 117 33.02 -52.65 52.28
N HIS A 118 33.93 -52.20 51.42
CA HIS A 118 33.76 -50.94 50.70
C HIS A 118 33.12 -51.14 49.31
N HIS A 119 32.74 -52.38 48.95
CA HIS A 119 32.29 -52.72 47.60
C HIS A 119 31.05 -53.63 47.58
N LEU A 120 30.07 -53.29 46.74
CA LEU A 120 28.78 -53.97 46.58
C LEU A 120 28.87 -55.50 46.33
N PRO A 121 29.82 -56.02 45.53
CA PRO A 121 29.99 -57.47 45.36
C PRO A 121 30.30 -58.20 46.68
N THR A 122 31.09 -57.58 47.56
CA THR A 122 31.45 -58.13 48.87
C THR A 122 30.23 -58.18 49.79
N PHE A 123 29.37 -57.15 49.77
CA PHE A 123 28.10 -57.16 50.49
C PHE A 123 27.14 -58.23 49.98
N ASN A 124 27.06 -58.40 48.66
CA ASN A 124 26.23 -59.44 48.05
C ASN A 124 26.72 -60.84 48.46
N GLU A 125 28.03 -61.08 48.46
CA GLU A 125 28.63 -62.35 48.89
C GLU A 125 28.39 -62.60 50.38
N GLN A 126 28.59 -61.60 51.25
CA GLN A 126 28.32 -61.71 52.69
C GLN A 126 26.83 -61.95 52.98
N LEU A 127 25.93 -61.25 52.28
CA LEU A 127 24.48 -61.44 52.39
C LEU A 127 24.08 -62.84 51.89
N GLN A 128 24.65 -63.32 50.79
CA GLN A 128 24.38 -64.66 50.26
C GLN A 128 24.89 -65.75 51.22
N LYS A 129 26.12 -65.62 51.73
CA LYS A 129 26.67 -66.51 52.77
C LYS A 129 25.75 -66.54 54.00
N PHE A 130 25.32 -65.37 54.48
CA PHE A 130 24.41 -65.26 55.61
C PHE A 130 23.04 -65.88 55.31
N GLN A 131 22.47 -65.66 54.11
CA GLN A 131 21.19 -66.25 53.69
C GLN A 131 21.27 -67.77 53.56
N SER A 132 22.35 -68.32 53.01
CA SER A 132 22.57 -69.76 52.94
C SER A 132 22.75 -70.38 54.33
N GLN A 133 23.50 -69.72 55.22
CA GLN A 133 23.65 -70.14 56.62
C GLN A 133 22.29 -70.13 57.36
N MET A 134 21.49 -69.07 57.19
CA MET A 134 20.14 -68.98 57.75
C MET A 134 19.19 -70.01 57.15
N GLY A 135 19.24 -70.24 55.83
CA GLY A 135 18.41 -71.23 55.15
C GLY A 135 18.70 -72.65 55.62
N ASN A 136 19.98 -72.99 55.82
CA ASN A 136 20.39 -74.26 56.42
C ASN A 136 19.90 -74.38 57.86
N LEU A 137 20.00 -73.31 58.67
CA LEU A 137 19.51 -73.32 60.05
C LEU A 137 17.99 -73.47 60.13
N TYR A 138 17.21 -72.78 59.30
CA TYR A 138 15.75 -72.94 59.25
C TYR A 138 15.33 -74.34 58.79
N LYS A 139 16.06 -74.92 57.83
CA LYS A 139 15.83 -76.28 57.37
C LYS A 139 16.11 -77.29 58.48
N ASP A 140 17.25 -77.16 59.15
CA ASP A 140 17.67 -78.06 60.23
C ASP A 140 16.75 -77.95 61.46
N VAL A 141 16.26 -76.74 61.78
CA VAL A 141 15.24 -76.51 62.83
C VAL A 141 13.86 -77.09 62.43
N GLY A 142 13.45 -76.94 61.17
CA GLY A 142 12.19 -77.49 60.64
C GLY A 142 12.18 -79.02 60.59
N GLU A 143 13.31 -79.64 60.24
CA GLU A 143 13.50 -81.10 60.26
C GLU A 143 13.42 -81.67 61.70
N LEU A 144 13.92 -80.95 62.71
CA LEU A 144 13.79 -81.35 64.12
C LEU A 144 12.42 -81.05 64.75
N GLY A 145 11.80 -79.91 64.40
CA GLY A 145 10.42 -79.59 64.86
C GLY A 145 9.39 -80.60 64.32
N SER A 146 9.64 -81.15 63.14
CA SER A 146 8.85 -82.26 62.56
C SER A 146 8.96 -83.56 63.37
N LEU A 147 10.07 -83.78 64.09
CA LEU A 147 10.27 -84.95 64.97
C LEU A 147 9.58 -84.79 66.34
N GLN A 148 9.32 -83.56 66.80
CA GLN A 148 8.61 -83.29 68.05
C GLN A 148 7.10 -83.58 67.96
N GLY A 149 6.54 -83.61 66.75
CA GLY A 149 5.14 -83.96 66.51
C GLY A 149 4.82 -85.47 66.57
N VAL A 150 5.81 -86.36 66.73
CA VAL A 150 5.63 -87.82 66.58
C VAL A 150 5.87 -88.63 67.88
N CYS A 151 6.14 -88.01 69.04
CA CYS A 151 6.16 -88.75 70.31
C CYS A 151 5.81 -87.94 71.56
N LEU A 152 4.56 -88.07 72.01
CA LEU A 152 4.17 -88.00 73.43
C LEU A 152 3.39 -89.28 73.76
N PRO A 153 3.99 -90.28 74.44
CA PRO A 153 3.25 -91.41 74.97
C PRO A 153 2.76 -91.12 76.39
N GLN A 154 1.45 -91.27 76.62
CA GLN A 154 0.92 -91.44 77.98
C GLN A 154 1.36 -92.79 78.55
N ARG A 155 2.47 -92.73 79.29
CA ARG A 155 2.70 -93.27 80.63
C ARG A 155 1.92 -94.53 81.04
N GLY A 156 2.67 -95.62 81.24
CA GLY A 156 2.37 -96.61 82.28
C GLY A 156 2.99 -97.99 82.06
N SER A 157 4.24 -98.20 82.48
CA SER A 157 4.59 -99.20 83.51
C SER A 157 6.11 -99.42 83.62
N LEU A 158 6.54 -99.41 84.88
CA LEU A 158 7.83 -99.71 85.49
C LEU A 158 8.71 -100.78 84.79
N VAL A 159 10.04 -100.55 84.75
CA VAL A 159 11.02 -101.07 85.73
C VAL A 159 12.45 -100.62 85.35
N LYS A 160 13.13 -100.07 86.37
CA LYS A 160 14.57 -99.96 86.67
C LYS A 160 15.63 -100.07 85.55
N GLY A 161 16.48 -99.03 85.56
CA GLY A 161 17.88 -99.20 85.98
C GLY A 161 18.93 -99.02 84.89
N GLY A 162 19.78 -98.00 85.04
CA GLY A 162 21.02 -97.84 84.29
C GLY A 162 21.40 -96.38 84.09
N GLU A 163 22.19 -95.84 85.02
CA GLU A 163 22.86 -94.55 84.93
C GLU A 163 23.86 -94.54 83.76
N GLY A 164 23.96 -93.41 83.07
CA GLY A 164 24.93 -93.13 82.02
C GLY A 164 24.78 -91.68 81.55
N GLU A 165 25.77 -90.88 81.90
CA GLU A 165 25.88 -89.42 81.76
C GLU A 165 25.81 -88.92 80.30
N GLY A 166 25.44 -87.64 80.15
CA GLY A 166 25.79 -86.83 78.98
C GLY A 166 24.70 -86.66 77.92
N GLY A 167 23.79 -85.71 78.14
CA GLY A 167 22.87 -85.25 77.09
C GLY A 167 22.16 -83.98 77.53
N GLU A 168 22.73 -82.82 77.18
CA GLU A 168 22.09 -81.52 77.36
C GLU A 168 20.72 -81.49 76.64
N GLN A 169 19.74 -80.94 77.34
CA GLN A 169 18.32 -81.10 77.01
C GLN A 169 17.91 -80.27 75.78
N PRO A 170 16.99 -80.78 74.93
CA PRO A 170 16.43 -80.08 73.76
C PRO A 170 15.83 -78.69 74.08
N ALA A 171 15.38 -78.45 75.31
CA ALA A 171 14.83 -77.17 75.77
C ALA A 171 15.84 -76.00 75.80
N VAL A 172 17.14 -76.29 76.03
CA VAL A 172 18.19 -75.27 76.06
C VAL A 172 18.50 -74.77 74.65
N VAL A 173 18.59 -75.69 73.69
CA VAL A 173 18.81 -75.41 72.27
C VAL A 173 17.65 -74.60 71.68
N GLU A 174 16.40 -74.96 71.99
CA GLU A 174 15.20 -74.21 71.58
C GLU A 174 15.17 -72.76 72.11
N THR A 175 15.47 -72.57 73.40
CA THR A 175 15.52 -71.23 74.01
C THR A 175 16.62 -70.35 73.39
N ARG A 176 17.74 -70.96 73.04
CA ARG A 176 18.89 -70.32 72.40
C ARG A 176 18.57 -69.90 70.97
N ILE A 177 17.89 -70.76 70.20
CA ILE A 177 17.34 -70.41 68.88
C ILE A 177 16.45 -69.17 68.99
N VAL A 178 15.49 -69.15 69.91
CA VAL A 178 14.57 -68.01 70.09
C VAL A 178 15.31 -66.70 70.40
N ARG A 179 16.35 -66.74 71.26
CA ARG A 179 17.18 -65.58 71.60
C ARG A 179 18.00 -65.06 70.41
N LEU A 180 18.39 -65.93 69.49
CA LEU A 180 19.20 -65.57 68.31
C LEU A 180 18.38 -65.07 67.13
N ILE A 181 17.07 -65.31 67.09
CA ILE A 181 16.21 -64.87 65.98
C ILE A 181 16.28 -63.35 65.79
N GLU A 182 16.17 -62.55 66.86
CA GLU A 182 16.12 -61.08 66.71
C GLU A 182 17.48 -60.49 66.33
N PRO A 183 18.62 -60.86 66.94
CA PRO A 183 19.95 -60.46 66.47
C PRO A 183 20.25 -60.86 65.01
N LEU A 184 19.80 -62.04 64.57
CA LEU A 184 19.98 -62.49 63.19
C LEU A 184 19.07 -61.74 62.21
N LYS A 185 17.83 -61.43 62.61
CA LYS A 185 16.94 -60.54 61.85
C LYS A 185 17.55 -59.14 61.74
N GLU A 186 18.11 -58.62 62.82
CA GLU A 186 18.75 -57.31 62.84
C GLU A 186 19.99 -57.27 61.95
N ARG A 187 20.86 -58.29 62.03
CA ARG A 187 22.00 -58.45 61.11
C ARG A 187 21.54 -58.51 59.65
N ARG A 188 20.44 -59.21 59.36
CA ARG A 188 19.84 -59.23 58.01
C ARG A 188 19.35 -57.85 57.57
N ARG A 189 18.66 -57.10 58.45
CA ARG A 189 18.18 -55.74 58.17
C ARG A 189 19.34 -54.80 57.84
N ILE A 190 20.40 -54.83 58.65
CA ILE A 190 21.62 -54.01 58.45
C ILE A 190 22.31 -54.36 57.13
N LEU A 191 22.50 -55.66 56.82
CA LEU A 191 23.12 -56.08 55.55
C LEU A 191 22.29 -55.70 54.33
N LEU A 192 20.95 -55.80 54.42
CA LEU A 192 20.05 -55.36 53.35
C LEU A 192 20.06 -53.84 53.18
N ALA A 193 20.04 -53.08 54.27
CA ALA A 193 20.14 -51.62 54.24
C ALA A 193 21.49 -51.16 53.66
N SER A 194 22.59 -51.80 54.04
CA SER A 194 23.93 -51.50 53.50
C SER A 194 24.04 -51.85 52.02
N LYS A 195 23.46 -52.97 51.58
CA LYS A 195 23.36 -53.33 50.16
C LYS A 195 22.57 -52.29 49.38
N GLU A 196 21.39 -51.90 49.87
CA GLU A 196 20.54 -50.91 49.20
C GLU A 196 21.23 -49.55 49.11
N MET A 197 21.92 -49.12 50.17
CA MET A 197 22.73 -47.89 50.19
C MET A 197 23.83 -47.90 49.13
N HIS A 198 24.58 -49.00 49.00
CA HIS A 198 25.65 -49.10 48.00
C HIS A 198 25.12 -49.31 46.58
N GLN A 199 23.96 -49.97 46.42
CA GLN A 199 23.28 -50.08 45.13
C GLN A 199 22.82 -48.71 44.65
N VAL A 200 22.16 -47.93 45.51
CA VAL A 200 21.74 -46.56 45.17
C VAL A 200 22.94 -45.67 44.87
N ALA A 201 24.06 -45.83 45.58
CA ALA A 201 25.29 -45.09 45.26
C ALA A 201 25.85 -45.42 43.88
N GLN A 202 25.87 -46.70 43.49
CA GLN A 202 26.24 -47.10 42.14
C GLN A 202 25.25 -46.55 41.10
N ASP A 203 23.94 -46.63 41.37
CA ASP A 203 22.91 -46.09 40.48
C ASP A 203 23.11 -44.58 40.28
N LEU A 204 23.46 -43.84 41.34
CA LEU A 204 23.81 -42.41 41.28
C LEU A 204 25.08 -42.16 40.42
N GLU A 205 26.14 -42.95 40.59
CA GLU A 205 27.36 -42.85 39.78
C GLU A 205 27.10 -43.13 38.29
N GLU A 206 26.26 -44.12 37.98
CA GLU A 206 25.83 -44.42 36.61
C GLU A 206 25.06 -43.24 35.98
N GLU A 207 24.19 -42.59 36.74
CA GLU A 207 23.51 -41.38 36.27
C GLU A 207 24.47 -40.21 36.06
N ILE A 208 25.43 -40.01 36.96
CA ILE A 208 26.46 -38.97 36.81
C ILE A 208 27.25 -39.19 35.52
N LEU A 209 27.72 -40.41 35.27
CA LEU A 209 28.46 -40.76 34.06
C LEU A 209 27.63 -40.49 32.80
N TRP A 210 26.37 -40.95 32.81
CA TRP A 210 25.47 -40.72 31.68
C TRP A 210 25.23 -39.23 31.42
N ILE A 211 25.03 -38.43 32.49
CA ILE A 211 24.86 -36.98 32.37
C ILE A 211 26.13 -36.32 31.84
N GLN A 212 27.30 -36.73 32.33
CA GLN A 212 28.60 -36.20 31.89
C GLN A 212 28.88 -36.50 30.42
N GLU A 213 28.47 -37.65 29.90
CA GLU A 213 28.56 -37.96 28.46
C GLU A 213 27.64 -37.09 27.60
N ARG A 214 26.47 -36.69 28.13
CA ARG A 214 25.46 -35.92 27.39
C ARG A 214 25.63 -34.41 27.50
N LEU A 215 26.19 -33.93 28.59
CA LEU A 215 26.35 -32.50 28.85
C LEU A 215 27.14 -31.74 27.76
N PRO A 216 28.25 -32.26 27.19
CA PRO A 216 28.95 -31.61 26.09
C PRO A 216 28.08 -31.45 24.83
N LEU A 217 27.20 -32.41 24.56
CA LEU A 217 26.30 -32.37 23.40
C LEU A 217 25.21 -31.29 23.58
N ALA A 218 24.67 -31.16 24.79
CA ALA A 218 23.71 -30.11 25.14
C ALA A 218 24.35 -28.72 25.17
N SER A 219 25.60 -28.62 25.62
CA SER A 219 26.34 -27.35 25.78
C SER A 219 27.03 -26.88 24.49
N SER A 220 27.01 -27.68 23.43
CA SER A 220 27.65 -27.32 22.16
C SER A 220 27.08 -26.02 21.59
N LYS A 221 27.96 -25.19 21.04
CA LYS A 221 27.60 -23.95 20.32
C LYS A 221 27.56 -24.15 18.80
N ASP A 222 27.80 -25.37 18.33
CA ASP A 222 27.71 -25.71 16.91
C ASP A 222 26.24 -26.02 16.60
N TYR A 223 25.54 -25.01 16.10
CA TYR A 223 24.11 -25.06 15.80
C TYR A 223 23.81 -25.53 14.37
N GLY A 224 24.69 -26.35 13.78
CA GLY A 224 24.58 -26.82 12.39
C GLY A 224 23.23 -27.50 12.04
N ASN A 225 23.11 -27.96 10.80
CA ASN A 225 21.85 -28.27 10.08
C ASN A 225 20.94 -29.40 10.65
N ASN A 226 21.11 -29.86 11.89
CA ASN A 226 20.45 -31.05 12.41
C ASN A 226 19.61 -30.80 13.66
N LEU A 227 18.52 -30.03 13.51
CA LEU A 227 17.46 -29.88 14.52
C LEU A 227 16.92 -31.24 14.98
N GLN A 228 16.86 -32.24 14.10
CA GLN A 228 16.39 -33.59 14.41
C GLN A 228 17.28 -34.29 15.44
N SER A 229 18.61 -34.15 15.33
CA SER A 229 19.53 -34.72 16.32
C SER A 229 19.33 -34.10 17.71
N VAL A 230 19.08 -32.79 17.80
CA VAL A 230 18.81 -32.17 19.10
C VAL A 230 17.44 -32.55 19.65
N GLN A 231 16.40 -32.58 18.82
CA GLN A 231 15.10 -33.12 19.22
C GLN A 231 15.19 -34.57 19.70
N GLN A 232 16.03 -35.38 19.06
CA GLN A 232 16.32 -36.74 19.49
C GLN A 232 17.03 -36.76 20.85
N HIS A 233 18.05 -35.92 21.06
CA HIS A 233 18.74 -35.82 22.35
C HIS A 233 17.81 -35.33 23.48
N VAL A 234 16.98 -34.32 23.22
CA VAL A 234 15.95 -33.86 24.16
C VAL A 234 14.99 -34.99 24.50
N LYS A 235 14.54 -35.76 23.50
CA LYS A 235 13.65 -36.92 23.71
C LYS A 235 14.31 -38.02 24.53
N ILE A 236 15.59 -38.31 24.28
CA ILE A 236 16.36 -39.28 25.08
C ILE A 236 16.50 -38.79 26.52
N ASN A 237 16.73 -37.49 26.74
CA ASN A 237 16.80 -36.90 28.07
C ASN A 237 15.45 -36.98 28.80
N GLN A 238 14.35 -36.67 28.11
CA GLN A 238 12.99 -36.84 28.65
C GLN A 238 12.72 -38.31 29.03
N GLY A 239 13.18 -39.28 28.24
CA GLY A 239 13.06 -40.69 28.57
C GLY A 239 13.90 -41.13 29.78
N ARG A 240 15.01 -40.41 30.06
CA ARG A 240 15.88 -40.67 31.21
C ARG A 240 15.36 -40.05 32.51
N GLN A 241 14.45 -39.08 32.43
CA GLN A 241 13.90 -38.34 33.56
C GLN A 241 13.30 -39.28 34.63
N ALA A 242 12.47 -40.24 34.23
CA ALA A 242 11.83 -41.16 35.17
C ALA A 242 12.84 -42.00 35.98
N ARG A 243 13.95 -42.42 35.34
CA ARG A 243 15.01 -43.17 36.03
C ARG A 243 15.76 -42.29 37.04
N VAL A 244 16.07 -41.05 36.66
CA VAL A 244 16.75 -40.10 37.57
C VAL A 244 15.86 -39.77 38.77
N GLU A 245 14.56 -39.54 38.55
CA GLU A 245 13.60 -39.31 39.63
C GLU A 245 13.49 -40.53 40.56
N GLU A 246 13.36 -41.74 40.02
CA GLU A 246 13.32 -42.99 40.80
C GLU A 246 14.58 -43.17 41.68
N VAL A 247 15.78 -42.98 41.10
CA VAL A 247 17.05 -43.12 41.83
C VAL A 247 17.18 -42.04 42.91
N LEU A 248 16.74 -40.81 42.63
CA LEU A 248 16.73 -39.72 43.61
C LEU A 248 15.73 -39.95 44.74
N ASP A 249 14.56 -40.53 44.46
CA ASP A 249 13.57 -40.90 45.47
C ASP A 249 14.11 -41.98 46.41
N ARG A 250 14.71 -43.05 45.84
CA ARG A 250 15.39 -44.10 46.62
C ARG A 250 16.53 -43.53 47.46
N ALA A 251 17.35 -42.65 46.89
CA ALA A 251 18.41 -41.95 47.62
C ALA A 251 17.86 -41.03 48.72
N GLY A 252 16.72 -40.39 48.50
CA GLY A 252 16.04 -39.54 49.49
C GLY A 252 15.56 -40.33 50.70
N ILE A 253 15.01 -41.53 50.49
CA ILE A 253 14.61 -42.45 51.58
C ILE A 253 15.84 -42.80 52.43
N ILE A 254 16.97 -43.16 51.81
CA ILE A 254 18.20 -43.55 52.51
C ILE A 254 18.85 -42.35 53.21
N ALA A 255 18.89 -41.19 52.55
CA ALA A 255 19.50 -39.97 53.08
C ALA A 255 18.74 -39.37 54.27
N SER A 256 17.48 -39.78 54.51
CA SER A 256 16.68 -39.40 55.67
C SER A 256 17.21 -39.98 56.99
N LEU A 257 18.04 -41.02 56.91
CA LEU A 257 18.75 -41.59 58.06
C LEU A 257 19.82 -40.58 58.53
N ARG A 258 19.78 -40.20 59.81
CA ARG A 258 20.75 -39.26 60.42
C ARG A 258 22.00 -40.00 60.90
N THR A 259 22.67 -40.67 59.97
CA THR A 259 23.86 -41.49 60.22
C THR A 259 24.99 -41.06 59.28
N PRO A 260 26.25 -40.93 59.75
CA PRO A 260 27.36 -40.50 58.89
C PRO A 260 27.63 -41.48 57.73
N GLU A 261 27.22 -42.74 57.88
CA GLU A 261 27.39 -43.77 56.86
C GLU A 261 26.57 -43.51 55.57
N VAL A 262 25.57 -42.62 55.58
CA VAL A 262 24.77 -42.29 54.38
C VAL A 262 25.18 -40.95 53.74
N ASP A 263 26.21 -40.28 54.25
CA ASP A 263 26.61 -38.94 53.80
C ASP A 263 27.01 -38.93 52.31
N PHE A 264 27.73 -39.95 51.84
CA PHE A 264 28.12 -40.07 50.43
C PHE A 264 26.91 -40.25 49.49
N VAL A 265 25.84 -40.91 49.94
CA VAL A 265 24.58 -41.02 49.16
C VAL A 265 23.87 -39.66 49.12
N ARG A 266 23.90 -38.90 50.22
CA ARG A 266 23.33 -37.54 50.27
C ARG A 266 24.06 -36.58 49.34
N GLU A 267 25.39 -36.63 49.34
CA GLU A 267 26.25 -35.86 48.46
C GLU A 267 26.06 -36.26 46.99
N GLY A 268 26.07 -37.57 46.69
CA GLY A 268 25.83 -38.09 45.34
C GLY A 268 24.45 -37.69 44.78
N ALA A 269 23.39 -37.80 45.59
CA ALA A 269 22.05 -37.35 45.19
C ALA A 269 21.97 -35.82 44.99
N GLY A 270 22.70 -35.05 45.80
CA GLY A 270 22.87 -33.61 45.60
C GLY A 270 23.55 -33.29 44.28
N HIS A 271 24.63 -34.02 43.96
CA HIS A 271 25.38 -33.85 42.72
C HIS A 271 24.52 -34.22 41.51
N VAL A 272 23.86 -35.39 41.50
CA VAL A 272 22.94 -35.79 40.41
C VAL A 272 21.86 -34.74 40.17
N ARG A 273 21.20 -34.23 41.23
CA ARG A 273 20.20 -33.15 41.09
C ARG A 273 20.79 -31.92 40.41
N GLN A 274 21.99 -31.52 40.82
CA GLN A 274 22.65 -30.34 40.26
C GLN A 274 23.03 -30.54 38.79
N VAL A 275 23.72 -31.65 38.45
CA VAL A 275 24.17 -31.88 37.07
C VAL A 275 23.02 -32.22 36.12
N TRP A 276 21.95 -32.85 36.62
CA TRP A 276 20.72 -33.09 35.86
C TRP A 276 20.03 -31.79 35.48
N GLU A 277 19.91 -30.86 36.43
CA GLU A 277 19.30 -29.55 36.16
C GLU A 277 20.12 -28.74 35.15
N VAL A 278 21.45 -28.77 35.27
CA VAL A 278 22.35 -28.13 34.28
C VAL A 278 22.15 -28.74 32.88
N LEU A 279 22.11 -30.07 32.77
CA LEU A 279 21.86 -30.74 31.49
C LEU A 279 20.51 -30.34 30.89
N ARG A 280 19.46 -30.27 31.71
CA ARG A 280 18.11 -29.87 31.27
C ARG A 280 18.11 -28.45 30.73
N LEU A 281 18.65 -27.50 31.49
CA LEU A 281 18.73 -26.09 31.10
C LEU A 281 19.56 -25.89 29.82
N GLU A 282 20.72 -26.53 29.70
CA GLU A 282 21.54 -26.44 28.48
C GLU A 282 20.84 -27.08 27.27
N ALA A 283 20.13 -28.20 27.45
CA ALA A 283 19.38 -28.84 26.38
C ALA A 283 18.21 -27.95 25.89
N GLU A 284 17.47 -27.34 26.81
CA GLU A 284 16.41 -26.37 26.49
C GLU A 284 16.98 -25.14 25.78
N ARG A 285 18.07 -24.56 26.31
CA ARG A 285 18.77 -23.42 25.71
C ARG A 285 19.23 -23.72 24.29
N ARG A 286 19.81 -24.90 24.06
CA ARG A 286 20.26 -25.35 22.73
C ARG A 286 19.09 -25.58 21.78
N SER A 287 17.97 -26.12 22.25
CA SER A 287 16.75 -26.28 21.44
C SER A 287 16.23 -24.93 20.93
N VAL A 288 16.04 -23.97 21.84
CA VAL A 288 15.59 -22.61 21.49
C VAL A 288 16.57 -21.96 20.50
N MET A 289 17.87 -22.13 20.72
CA MET A 289 18.88 -21.53 19.84
C MET A 289 18.89 -22.14 18.44
N LEU A 290 18.60 -23.43 18.29
CA LEU A 290 18.48 -24.07 16.98
C LEU A 290 17.26 -23.58 16.21
N ASP A 291 16.13 -23.37 16.90
CA ASP A 291 14.94 -22.79 16.27
C ASP A 291 15.24 -21.35 15.77
N VAL A 292 15.97 -20.58 16.57
CA VAL A 292 16.42 -19.22 16.21
C VAL A 292 17.38 -19.24 15.01
N VAL A 293 18.33 -20.18 14.96
CA VAL A 293 19.24 -20.35 13.82
C VAL A 293 18.50 -20.82 12.55
N LEU A 294 17.49 -21.69 12.68
CA LEU A 294 16.65 -22.11 11.56
C LEU A 294 15.87 -20.92 10.98
N LEU A 295 15.29 -20.09 11.84
CA LEU A 295 14.62 -18.85 11.42
C LEU A 295 15.59 -17.92 10.67
N ALA A 296 16.85 -17.82 11.11
CA ALA A 296 17.88 -17.05 10.41
C ALA A 296 18.22 -17.62 9.03
N GLN A 297 18.28 -18.95 8.87
CA GLN A 297 18.47 -19.58 7.56
C GLN A 297 17.30 -19.30 6.61
N GLN A 298 16.06 -19.33 7.12
CA GLN A 298 14.87 -18.95 6.35
C GLN A 298 14.96 -17.47 5.93
N TYR A 299 15.34 -16.59 6.85
CA TYR A 299 15.59 -15.17 6.58
C TYR A 299 16.60 -14.98 5.45
N TYR A 300 17.78 -15.62 5.53
CA TYR A 300 18.80 -15.49 4.48
C TYR A 300 18.33 -16.02 3.12
N SER A 301 17.51 -17.08 3.10
CA SER A 301 16.91 -17.57 1.85
C SER A 301 15.92 -16.58 1.24
N GLU A 302 15.08 -15.94 2.07
CA GLU A 302 14.13 -14.92 1.62
C GLU A 302 14.84 -13.62 1.20
N ALA A 303 15.84 -13.19 1.98
CA ALA A 303 16.73 -12.09 1.66
C ALA A 303 17.38 -12.26 0.29
N ALA A 304 17.91 -13.45 -0.03
CA ALA A 304 18.51 -13.71 -1.34
C ALA A 304 17.51 -13.62 -2.50
N LYS A 305 16.23 -14.01 -2.28
CA LYS A 305 15.18 -13.85 -3.30
C LYS A 305 14.87 -12.38 -3.53
N VAL A 306 14.78 -11.59 -2.46
CA VAL A 306 14.57 -10.14 -2.53
C VAL A 306 15.73 -9.46 -3.24
N GLU A 307 16.97 -9.79 -2.90
CA GLU A 307 18.15 -9.25 -3.58
C GLU A 307 18.17 -9.59 -5.08
N SER A 308 17.85 -10.83 -5.44
CA SER A 308 17.75 -11.23 -6.84
C SER A 308 16.67 -10.46 -7.59
N TRP A 309 15.51 -10.22 -6.95
CA TRP A 309 14.44 -9.43 -7.54
C TRP A 309 14.86 -7.97 -7.72
N LEU A 310 15.42 -7.34 -6.68
CA LEU A 310 15.93 -5.96 -6.73
C LEU A 310 16.99 -5.77 -7.82
N ALA A 311 17.93 -6.72 -7.93
CA ALA A 311 18.95 -6.72 -8.97
C ALA A 311 18.35 -6.85 -10.37
N GLY A 312 17.32 -7.69 -10.54
CA GLY A 312 16.58 -7.83 -11.79
C GLY A 312 15.90 -6.53 -12.21
N GLN A 313 15.17 -5.88 -11.30
CA GLN A 313 14.50 -4.60 -11.58
C GLN A 313 15.50 -3.49 -11.89
N LYS A 314 16.62 -3.43 -11.15
CA LYS A 314 17.69 -2.48 -11.42
C LYS A 314 18.29 -2.66 -12.82
N LEU A 315 18.51 -3.91 -13.24
CA LEU A 315 19.03 -4.21 -14.59
C LEU A 315 18.03 -3.80 -15.68
N HIS A 316 16.73 -4.02 -15.44
CA HIS A 316 15.67 -3.58 -16.35
C HIS A 316 15.74 -2.06 -16.58
N LEU A 317 15.77 -1.27 -15.51
CA LEU A 317 15.85 0.20 -15.58
C LEU A 317 17.09 0.72 -16.34
N ILE A 318 18.21 0.02 -16.27
CA ILE A 318 19.46 0.38 -16.97
C ILE A 318 19.34 0.12 -18.48
N ASN A 319 18.61 -0.93 -18.87
CA ASN A 319 18.53 -1.38 -20.27
C ASN A 319 17.37 -0.75 -21.04
N GLU A 320 16.44 -0.06 -20.39
CA GLU A 320 15.26 0.48 -21.07
C GLU A 320 15.58 1.67 -21.98
N GLU A 321 14.92 1.66 -23.13
CA GLU A 321 15.05 2.60 -24.23
C GLU A 321 14.52 4.01 -23.87
N LYS A 322 14.83 4.99 -24.73
CA LYS A 322 14.32 6.36 -24.65
C LYS A 322 13.25 6.54 -25.71
N GLY A 323 12.20 7.30 -25.39
CA GLY A 323 11.19 7.68 -26.37
C GLY A 323 11.78 8.56 -27.48
N THR A 324 11.26 8.42 -28.68
CA THR A 324 11.70 9.17 -29.88
C THR A 324 10.74 10.29 -30.26
N ASP A 325 9.51 10.22 -29.76
CA ASP A 325 8.38 11.10 -30.07
C ASP A 325 7.39 11.10 -28.90
N GLU A 326 6.34 11.92 -29.02
CA GLU A 326 5.31 12.07 -27.98
C GLU A 326 4.62 10.72 -27.63
N GLU A 327 4.24 9.93 -28.65
CA GLU A 327 3.47 8.70 -28.47
C GLU A 327 4.31 7.58 -27.84
N SER A 328 5.51 7.34 -28.36
CA SER A 328 6.46 6.36 -27.81
C SER A 328 6.88 6.72 -26.39
N THR A 329 7.13 8.01 -26.10
CA THR A 329 7.46 8.47 -24.74
C THR A 329 6.29 8.27 -23.79
N LEU A 330 5.06 8.56 -24.22
CA LEU A 330 3.86 8.32 -23.43
C LEU A 330 3.63 6.82 -23.14
N GLN A 331 3.92 5.96 -24.12
CA GLN A 331 3.84 4.51 -23.90
C GLN A 331 4.88 4.05 -22.87
N LEU A 332 6.14 4.46 -23.01
CA LEU A 332 7.20 4.14 -22.05
C LEU A 332 6.86 4.68 -20.65
N LEU A 333 6.29 5.88 -20.55
CA LEU A 333 5.85 6.45 -19.28
C LEU A 333 4.74 5.59 -18.64
N LYS A 334 3.76 5.11 -19.41
CA LYS A 334 2.70 4.21 -18.90
C LYS A 334 3.28 2.88 -18.40
N GLU A 335 4.20 2.28 -19.15
CA GLU A 335 4.90 1.06 -18.75
C GLU A 335 5.72 1.29 -17.48
N HIS A 336 6.39 2.44 -17.38
CA HIS A 336 7.18 2.83 -16.21
C HIS A 336 6.32 3.09 -14.96
N LEU A 337 5.14 3.70 -15.09
CA LEU A 337 4.20 3.86 -13.97
C LEU A 337 3.69 2.51 -13.45
N ALA A 338 3.50 1.52 -14.33
CA ALA A 338 3.17 0.17 -13.91
C ALA A 338 4.34 -0.46 -13.14
N LEU A 339 5.58 -0.29 -13.62
CA LEU A 339 6.80 -0.72 -12.92
C LEU A 339 6.93 -0.04 -11.54
N GLU A 340 6.72 1.27 -11.44
CA GLU A 340 6.72 2.03 -10.19
C GLU A 340 5.74 1.42 -9.18
N ALA A 341 4.50 1.14 -9.60
CA ALA A 341 3.52 0.48 -8.74
C ALA A 341 3.98 -0.91 -8.27
N THR A 342 4.65 -1.70 -9.13
CA THR A 342 5.21 -2.99 -8.69
C THR A 342 6.32 -2.82 -7.64
N VAL A 343 7.15 -1.79 -7.77
CA VAL A 343 8.23 -1.48 -6.82
C VAL A 343 7.68 -0.95 -5.50
N GLU A 344 6.63 -0.13 -5.55
CA GLU A 344 5.96 0.38 -4.35
C GLU A 344 5.29 -0.74 -3.56
N ASN A 345 4.56 -1.63 -4.24
CA ASN A 345 3.92 -2.78 -3.59
C ASN A 345 4.94 -3.75 -2.98
N TYR A 346 6.18 -3.78 -3.48
CA TYR A 346 7.24 -4.61 -2.92
C TYR A 346 7.73 -4.13 -1.54
N ALA A 347 7.36 -2.90 -1.12
CA ALA A 347 7.64 -2.38 0.22
C ALA A 347 7.13 -3.33 1.32
N GLU A 348 5.98 -3.99 1.12
CA GLU A 348 5.42 -4.94 2.07
C GLU A 348 6.36 -6.13 2.29
N THR A 349 6.95 -6.66 1.22
CA THR A 349 7.90 -7.78 1.28
C THR A 349 9.18 -7.40 2.02
N VAL A 350 9.74 -6.23 1.73
CA VAL A 350 10.92 -5.70 2.45
C VAL A 350 10.58 -5.44 3.92
N GLY A 351 9.38 -4.93 4.20
CA GLY A 351 8.87 -4.71 5.54
C GLY A 351 8.73 -6.00 6.35
N MET A 352 8.24 -7.08 5.75
CA MET A 352 8.16 -8.41 6.39
C MET A 352 9.54 -8.95 6.75
N LEU A 353 10.53 -8.84 5.84
CA LEU A 353 11.93 -9.21 6.12
C LEU A 353 12.51 -8.40 7.29
N SER A 354 12.25 -7.09 7.32
CA SER A 354 12.68 -6.23 8.43
C SER A 354 12.06 -6.67 9.76
N GLN A 355 10.78 -7.06 9.78
CA GLN A 355 10.13 -7.57 11.00
C GLN A 355 10.74 -8.92 11.44
N GLN A 356 11.09 -9.80 10.50
CA GLN A 356 11.76 -11.06 10.80
C GLN A 356 13.16 -10.84 11.36
N CYS A 357 13.92 -9.90 10.80
CA CYS A 357 15.21 -9.45 11.33
C CYS A 357 15.07 -8.96 12.77
N GLN A 358 14.11 -8.06 13.06
CA GLN A 358 13.86 -7.56 14.41
C GLN A 358 13.54 -8.69 15.41
N ARG A 359 12.66 -9.63 15.02
CA ARG A 359 12.35 -10.79 15.86
C ARG A 359 13.59 -11.64 16.19
N GLN A 360 14.51 -11.83 15.25
CA GLN A 360 15.74 -12.58 15.49
C GLN A 360 16.70 -11.87 16.45
N LEU A 361 16.70 -10.53 16.43
CA LEU A 361 17.44 -9.72 17.40
C LEU A 361 16.85 -9.84 18.80
N GLU A 362 15.53 -9.79 18.94
CA GLU A 362 14.82 -9.98 20.21
C GLU A 362 15.08 -11.36 20.82
N LEU A 363 15.17 -12.39 19.97
CA LEU A 363 15.47 -13.77 20.38
C LEU A 363 16.96 -14.02 20.66
N GLY A 364 17.83 -13.02 20.47
CA GLY A 364 19.25 -13.10 20.81
C GLY A 364 20.08 -13.99 19.88
N HIS A 365 19.82 -13.97 18.57
CA HIS A 365 20.58 -14.76 17.60
C HIS A 365 22.10 -14.45 17.68
N PRO A 366 23.00 -15.46 17.65
CA PRO A 366 24.44 -15.26 17.77
C PRO A 366 25.05 -14.41 16.65
N ASP A 367 24.52 -14.52 15.43
CA ASP A 367 24.88 -13.72 14.24
C ASP A 367 23.93 -12.52 14.03
N SER A 368 23.47 -11.90 15.12
CA SER A 368 22.59 -10.71 15.07
C SER A 368 23.20 -9.56 14.25
N GLU A 369 24.52 -9.38 14.32
CA GLU A 369 25.24 -8.36 13.56
C GLU A 369 25.20 -8.66 12.04
N GLY A 370 25.40 -9.91 11.62
CA GLY A 370 25.32 -10.33 10.22
C GLY A 370 23.91 -10.13 9.64
N ILE A 371 22.89 -10.56 10.37
CA ILE A 371 21.47 -10.39 10.01
C ILE A 371 21.13 -8.90 9.86
N THR A 372 21.55 -8.06 10.80
CA THR A 372 21.30 -6.60 10.75
C THR A 372 22.02 -5.95 9.55
N LYS A 373 23.28 -6.33 9.30
CA LYS A 373 24.02 -5.85 8.13
C LYS A 373 23.33 -6.23 6.83
N GLN A 374 22.86 -7.47 6.72
CA GLN A 374 22.12 -7.96 5.57
C GLN A 374 20.81 -7.19 5.35
N GLN A 375 20.02 -6.97 6.41
CA GLN A 375 18.79 -6.16 6.31
C GLN A 375 19.11 -4.74 5.81
N SER A 376 20.11 -4.09 6.42
CA SER A 376 20.53 -2.75 6.02
C SER A 376 21.03 -2.68 4.57
N HIS A 377 21.54 -3.78 4.03
CA HIS A 377 21.96 -3.86 2.63
C HIS A 377 20.75 -3.89 1.71
N ILE A 378 19.76 -4.75 2.01
CA ILE A 378 18.49 -4.83 1.28
C ILE A 378 17.75 -3.50 1.31
N ASP A 379 17.65 -2.85 2.47
CA ASP A 379 16.98 -1.56 2.62
C ASP A 379 17.63 -0.50 1.72
N ARG A 380 18.98 -0.47 1.67
CA ARG A 380 19.74 0.43 0.79
C ARG A 380 19.53 0.12 -0.68
N LEU A 381 19.47 -1.17 -1.06
CA LEU A 381 19.17 -1.57 -2.44
C LEU A 381 17.77 -1.16 -2.85
N TYR A 382 16.78 -1.31 -1.96
CA TYR A 382 15.40 -0.93 -2.22
C TYR A 382 15.24 0.58 -2.38
N VAL A 383 15.80 1.38 -1.45
CA VAL A 383 15.78 2.85 -1.57
C VAL A 383 16.49 3.29 -2.85
N SER A 384 17.67 2.74 -3.15
CA SER A 384 18.38 3.04 -4.41
C SER A 384 17.55 2.68 -5.65
N LEU A 385 16.77 1.60 -5.62
CA LEU A 385 15.88 1.23 -6.72
C LEU A 385 14.74 2.25 -6.86
N LYS A 386 14.10 2.64 -5.75
CA LYS A 386 13.05 3.68 -5.76
C LYS A 386 13.56 4.99 -6.34
N ASP A 387 14.75 5.44 -5.93
CA ASP A 387 15.36 6.66 -6.44
C ASP A 387 15.63 6.57 -7.95
N MET A 388 16.06 5.41 -8.45
CA MET A 388 16.26 5.18 -9.89
C MET A 388 14.94 5.18 -10.67
N VAL A 389 13.88 4.58 -10.11
CA VAL A 389 12.53 4.59 -10.70
C VAL A 389 12.00 6.02 -10.78
N GLU A 390 12.07 6.79 -9.69
CA GLU A 390 11.59 8.17 -9.65
C GLU A 390 12.39 9.06 -10.62
N HIS A 391 13.72 8.96 -10.60
CA HIS A 391 14.56 9.72 -11.54
C HIS A 391 14.23 9.41 -13.00
N ARG A 392 13.97 8.14 -13.35
CA ARG A 392 13.56 7.75 -14.70
C ARG A 392 12.19 8.29 -15.06
N LYS A 393 11.23 8.26 -14.12
CA LYS A 393 9.89 8.84 -14.28
C LYS A 393 9.97 10.34 -14.59
N THR A 394 10.65 11.12 -13.75
CA THR A 394 10.81 12.56 -13.96
C THR A 394 11.42 12.85 -15.33
N LYS A 395 12.40 12.05 -15.76
CA LYS A 395 13.03 12.21 -17.07
C LYS A 395 12.07 11.91 -18.23
N LEU A 396 11.28 10.84 -18.14
CA LEU A 396 10.28 10.50 -19.15
C LEU A 396 9.15 11.53 -19.20
N GLU A 397 8.70 12.03 -18.04
CA GLU A 397 7.72 13.11 -17.94
C GLU A 397 8.25 14.39 -18.59
N GLN A 398 9.47 14.82 -18.27
CA GLN A 398 10.11 15.98 -18.89
C GLN A 398 10.21 15.83 -20.41
N GLN A 399 10.67 14.67 -20.90
CA GLN A 399 10.70 14.39 -22.33
C GLN A 399 9.33 14.46 -22.99
N TYR A 400 8.30 13.87 -22.36
CA TYR A 400 6.93 13.90 -22.85
C TYR A 400 6.39 15.33 -22.94
N TRP A 401 6.55 16.13 -21.88
CA TRP A 401 6.11 17.52 -21.85
C TRP A 401 6.85 18.37 -22.90
N MET A 402 8.13 18.11 -23.14
CA MET A 402 8.90 18.79 -24.18
C MET A 402 8.36 18.50 -25.58
N TYR A 403 8.01 17.25 -25.90
CA TYR A 403 7.38 16.92 -27.18
C TYR A 403 6.00 17.55 -27.33
N GLN A 404 5.18 17.50 -26.28
CA GLN A 404 3.85 18.10 -26.27
C GLN A 404 3.93 19.62 -26.48
N LEU A 405 4.86 20.30 -25.80
CA LEU A 405 5.08 21.73 -25.99
C LEU A 405 5.55 22.05 -27.41
N ASN A 406 6.53 21.30 -27.93
CA ASN A 406 7.03 21.51 -29.28
C ASN A 406 5.89 21.40 -30.32
N ARG A 407 5.03 20.38 -30.20
CA ARG A 407 3.87 20.21 -31.07
C ARG A 407 2.90 21.39 -31.00
N GLU A 408 2.54 21.84 -29.79
CA GLU A 408 1.61 22.97 -29.61
C GLU A 408 2.20 24.29 -30.10
N VAL A 409 3.50 24.52 -29.92
CA VAL A 409 4.22 25.70 -30.47
C VAL A 409 4.21 25.65 -31.99
N GLU A 410 4.65 24.55 -32.62
CA GLU A 410 4.66 24.41 -34.09
C GLU A 410 3.26 24.56 -34.72
N GLU A 411 2.24 23.96 -34.11
CA GLU A 411 0.86 24.09 -34.56
C GLU A 411 0.36 25.54 -34.47
N LEU A 412 0.74 26.27 -33.41
CA LEU A 412 0.34 27.67 -33.24
C LEU A 412 1.12 28.60 -34.16
N GLU A 413 2.43 28.43 -34.32
CA GLU A 413 3.25 29.19 -35.27
C GLU A 413 2.76 29.04 -36.71
N LYS A 414 2.43 27.80 -37.10
CA LYS A 414 1.82 27.53 -38.41
C LYS A 414 0.49 28.26 -38.57
N TRP A 415 -0.36 28.21 -37.55
CA TRP A 415 -1.65 28.91 -37.57
C TRP A 415 -1.46 30.43 -37.64
N ILE A 416 -0.48 31.00 -36.93
CA ILE A 416 -0.13 32.43 -37.01
C ILE A 416 0.28 32.77 -38.44
N THR A 417 1.18 32.00 -39.04
CA THR A 417 1.65 32.20 -40.43
C THR A 417 0.48 32.19 -41.43
N GLU A 418 -0.47 31.26 -41.26
CA GLU A 418 -1.68 31.20 -42.09
C GLU A 418 -2.56 32.46 -41.94
N ARG A 419 -2.63 33.05 -40.74
CA ARG A 419 -3.38 34.29 -40.47
C ARG A 419 -2.65 35.52 -40.98
N GLU A 420 -1.33 35.56 -40.87
CA GLU A 420 -0.48 36.63 -41.42
C GLU A 420 -0.67 36.76 -42.93
N ALA A 421 -0.81 35.64 -43.65
CA ALA A 421 -1.08 35.65 -45.09
C ALA A 421 -2.38 36.40 -45.44
N VAL A 422 -3.41 36.31 -44.59
CA VAL A 422 -4.68 37.04 -44.76
C VAL A 422 -4.53 38.51 -44.36
N ALA A 423 -3.86 38.79 -43.24
CA ALA A 423 -3.61 40.14 -42.75
C ALA A 423 -2.77 40.98 -43.73
N SER A 424 -1.84 40.34 -44.44
CA SER A 424 -0.93 40.96 -45.40
C SER A 424 -1.57 41.32 -46.75
N SER A 425 -2.87 41.06 -46.94
CA SER A 425 -3.57 41.39 -48.19
C SER A 425 -3.52 42.90 -48.50
N THR A 426 -3.11 43.25 -49.73
CA THR A 426 -2.99 44.64 -50.20
C THR A 426 -4.26 45.17 -50.86
N GLU A 427 -5.34 44.38 -50.94
CA GLU A 427 -6.58 44.77 -51.64
C GLU A 427 -7.33 45.88 -50.89
N LEU A 428 -7.43 47.09 -51.45
CA LEU A 428 -8.08 48.22 -50.77
C LEU A 428 -9.50 48.53 -51.26
N GLY A 429 -10.07 47.65 -52.09
CA GLY A 429 -11.37 47.79 -52.73
C GLY A 429 -11.44 48.89 -53.81
N GLN A 430 -12.41 48.74 -54.71
CA GLN A 430 -12.49 49.50 -55.96
C GLN A 430 -13.54 50.63 -55.91
N ASP A 431 -14.50 50.52 -54.99
CA ASP A 431 -15.57 51.48 -54.73
C ASP A 431 -16.03 51.39 -53.26
N LEU A 432 -16.94 52.28 -52.86
CA LEU A 432 -17.40 52.39 -51.48
C LEU A 432 -18.06 51.10 -50.96
N GLU A 433 -18.86 50.43 -51.80
CA GLU A 433 -19.55 49.19 -51.42
C GLU A 433 -18.55 48.06 -51.20
N HIS A 434 -17.58 47.91 -52.11
CA HIS A 434 -16.53 46.92 -52.01
C HIS A 434 -15.65 47.15 -50.77
N VAL A 435 -15.18 48.38 -50.50
CA VAL A 435 -14.37 48.63 -49.29
C VAL A 435 -15.16 48.36 -48.01
N THR A 436 -16.44 48.73 -47.97
CA THR A 436 -17.30 48.48 -46.81
C THR A 436 -17.43 46.98 -46.54
N MET A 437 -17.66 46.19 -47.59
CA MET A 437 -17.68 44.73 -47.50
C MET A 437 -16.33 44.15 -47.03
N LEU A 438 -15.21 44.65 -47.54
CA LEU A 438 -13.87 44.23 -47.10
C LEU A 438 -13.62 44.57 -45.62
N GLN A 439 -14.02 45.76 -45.17
CA GLN A 439 -13.90 46.18 -43.77
C GLN A 439 -14.72 45.29 -42.83
N GLU A 440 -15.96 44.98 -43.19
CA GLU A 440 -16.81 44.10 -42.39
C GLU A 440 -16.22 42.69 -42.29
N LYS A 441 -15.80 42.11 -43.42
CA LYS A 441 -15.11 40.81 -43.46
C LYS A 441 -13.84 40.82 -42.61
N PHE A 442 -13.02 41.87 -42.74
CA PHE A 442 -11.75 41.96 -42.02
C PHE A 442 -11.96 42.21 -40.52
N THR A 443 -12.98 42.98 -40.13
CA THR A 443 -13.34 43.17 -38.71
C THR A 443 -13.77 41.85 -38.07
N LYS A 444 -14.58 41.06 -38.78
CA LYS A 444 -14.95 39.71 -38.35
C LYS A 444 -13.71 38.82 -38.20
N PHE A 445 -12.85 38.78 -39.21
CA PHE A 445 -11.57 38.07 -39.16
C PHE A 445 -10.71 38.47 -37.95
N CYS A 446 -10.60 39.77 -37.66
CA CYS A 446 -9.84 40.25 -36.50
C CYS A 446 -10.43 39.75 -35.18
N SER A 447 -11.76 39.82 -35.02
CA SER A 447 -12.42 39.35 -33.80
C SER A 447 -12.24 37.85 -33.57
N GLU A 448 -12.38 37.03 -34.62
CA GLU A 448 -12.21 35.57 -34.55
C GLU A 448 -10.75 35.20 -34.27
N THR A 449 -9.81 35.86 -34.94
CA THR A 449 -8.37 35.63 -34.77
C THR A 449 -7.92 36.02 -33.37
N ASN A 450 -8.34 37.18 -32.85
CA ASN A 450 -8.02 37.59 -31.48
C ASN A 450 -8.58 36.62 -30.45
N SER A 451 -9.84 36.21 -30.57
CA SER A 451 -10.46 35.29 -29.61
C SER A 451 -9.76 33.94 -29.58
N THR A 452 -9.48 33.36 -30.75
CA THR A 452 -8.86 32.02 -30.84
C THR A 452 -7.38 32.06 -30.52
N GLY A 453 -6.66 33.06 -31.03
CA GLY A 453 -5.23 33.23 -30.85
C GLY A 453 -4.87 33.52 -29.40
N GLN A 454 -5.56 34.44 -28.72
CA GLN A 454 -5.32 34.74 -27.30
C GLN A 454 -5.50 33.49 -26.42
N GLN A 455 -6.56 32.71 -26.65
CA GLN A 455 -6.79 31.49 -25.90
C GLN A 455 -5.65 30.47 -26.07
N ARG A 456 -5.19 30.26 -27.31
CA ARG A 456 -4.09 29.33 -27.60
C ARG A 456 -2.75 29.83 -27.07
N MET A 457 -2.47 31.13 -27.21
CA MET A 457 -1.29 31.77 -26.64
C MET A 457 -1.25 31.62 -25.12
N GLU A 458 -2.37 31.84 -24.44
CA GLU A 458 -2.46 31.66 -22.98
C GLU A 458 -2.24 30.21 -22.57
N GLN A 459 -2.79 29.25 -23.32
CA GLN A 459 -2.56 27.82 -23.06
C GLN A 459 -1.08 27.44 -23.19
N VAL A 460 -0.41 27.83 -24.28
CA VAL A 460 1.01 27.53 -24.48
C VAL A 460 1.87 28.23 -23.43
N ASN A 461 1.62 29.52 -23.18
CA ASN A 461 2.34 30.29 -22.14
C ASN A 461 2.18 29.67 -20.76
N LYS A 462 0.99 29.16 -20.43
CA LYS A 462 0.73 28.46 -19.17
C LYS A 462 1.56 27.17 -19.08
N MET A 463 1.54 26.35 -20.13
CA MET A 463 2.32 25.10 -20.17
C MET A 463 3.82 25.35 -20.01
N VAL A 464 4.34 26.39 -20.69
CA VAL A 464 5.73 26.85 -20.53
C VAL A 464 6.03 27.23 -19.08
N ASN A 465 5.20 28.09 -18.48
CA ASN A 465 5.43 28.54 -17.10
C ASN A 465 5.41 27.35 -16.12
N GLU A 466 4.45 26.44 -16.26
CA GLU A 466 4.37 25.23 -15.42
C GLU A 466 5.64 24.36 -15.56
N MET A 467 6.13 24.15 -16.79
CA MET A 467 7.38 23.41 -17.02
C MET A 467 8.60 24.08 -16.37
N ILE A 468 8.71 25.42 -16.48
CA ILE A 468 9.80 26.18 -15.87
C ILE A 468 9.70 26.15 -14.33
N ASP A 469 8.52 26.35 -13.77
CA ASP A 469 8.27 26.33 -12.32
C ASP A 469 8.54 24.95 -11.71
N CYS A 470 8.31 23.87 -12.46
CA CYS A 470 8.68 22.51 -12.08
C CYS A 470 10.18 22.20 -12.25
N GLY A 471 11.00 23.15 -12.71
CA GLY A 471 12.44 22.98 -12.85
C GLY A 471 12.86 22.07 -14.00
N HIS A 472 12.17 22.14 -15.14
CA HIS A 472 12.52 21.37 -16.34
C HIS A 472 13.98 21.60 -16.77
N THR A 473 14.68 20.55 -17.22
CA THR A 473 16.11 20.62 -17.59
C THR A 473 16.42 21.62 -18.70
N ASP A 474 15.50 21.74 -19.65
CA ASP A 474 15.60 22.62 -20.82
C ASP A 474 14.84 23.95 -20.67
N ALA A 475 14.70 24.46 -19.44
CA ALA A 475 13.94 25.69 -19.15
C ALA A 475 14.37 26.91 -20.00
N ALA A 476 15.66 27.02 -20.35
CA ALA A 476 16.16 28.11 -21.21
C ALA A 476 15.58 28.02 -22.63
N THR A 477 15.66 26.85 -23.27
CA THR A 477 15.09 26.60 -24.61
C THR A 477 13.57 26.83 -24.62
N ILE A 478 12.89 26.37 -23.57
CA ILE A 478 11.44 26.55 -23.41
C ILE A 478 11.07 28.03 -23.32
N ALA A 479 11.87 28.84 -22.62
CA ALA A 479 11.68 30.29 -22.54
C ALA A 479 11.92 30.97 -23.90
N GLU A 480 12.94 30.54 -24.65
CA GLU A 480 13.20 31.03 -26.02
C GLU A 480 12.03 30.76 -26.96
N TRP A 481 11.44 29.56 -26.91
CA TRP A 481 10.24 29.23 -27.69
C TRP A 481 9.05 30.11 -27.33
N LYS A 482 8.85 30.36 -26.04
CA LYS A 482 7.81 31.28 -25.56
C LYS A 482 8.02 32.69 -26.10
N ASP A 483 9.24 33.20 -26.04
CA ASP A 483 9.54 34.56 -26.50
C ASP A 483 9.33 34.69 -28.02
N GLY A 484 9.84 33.73 -28.82
CA GLY A 484 9.63 33.73 -30.28
C GLY A 484 8.16 33.62 -30.70
N LEU A 485 7.37 32.80 -30.00
CA LEU A 485 5.95 32.66 -30.25
C LEU A 485 5.17 33.95 -29.88
N ASN A 486 5.52 34.59 -28.76
CA ASN A 486 4.91 35.87 -28.35
C ASN A 486 5.29 37.00 -29.31
N GLU A 487 6.51 37.01 -29.85
CA GLU A 487 6.95 37.95 -30.89
C GLU A 487 6.13 37.77 -32.18
N SER A 488 6.03 36.54 -32.68
CA SER A 488 5.23 36.22 -33.89
C SER A 488 3.75 36.61 -33.72
N TRP A 489 3.18 36.41 -32.53
CA TRP A 489 1.82 36.84 -32.23
C TRP A 489 1.68 38.37 -32.22
N ALA A 490 2.65 39.09 -31.65
CA ALA A 490 2.65 40.56 -31.65
C ALA A 490 2.75 41.11 -33.08
N ASP A 491 3.62 40.54 -33.91
CA ASP A 491 3.78 40.92 -35.32
C ASP A 491 2.48 40.76 -36.12
N LEU A 492 1.76 39.65 -35.92
CA LEU A 492 0.44 39.44 -36.52
C LEU A 492 -0.57 40.51 -36.08
N LEU A 493 -0.60 40.90 -34.80
CA LEU A 493 -1.49 41.95 -34.31
C LEU A 493 -1.17 43.31 -34.94
N GLU A 494 0.11 43.64 -35.10
CA GLU A 494 0.55 44.87 -35.78
C GLU A 494 0.18 44.88 -37.27
N LEU A 495 0.36 43.75 -37.96
CA LEU A 495 -0.05 43.58 -39.36
C LEU A 495 -1.56 43.77 -39.52
N MET A 496 -2.34 43.14 -38.63
CA MET A 496 -3.80 43.26 -38.63
C MET A 496 -4.25 44.71 -38.39
N GLU A 497 -3.62 45.41 -37.45
CA GLU A 497 -3.92 46.81 -37.16
C GLU A 497 -3.55 47.73 -38.34
N THR A 498 -2.39 47.52 -38.95
CA THR A 498 -1.96 48.24 -40.15
C THR A 498 -2.98 48.07 -41.28
N ARG A 499 -3.39 46.83 -41.53
CA ARG A 499 -4.39 46.51 -42.55
C ARG A 499 -5.75 47.16 -42.28
N ARG A 500 -6.21 47.15 -41.03
CA ARG A 500 -7.44 47.81 -40.60
C ARG A 500 -7.39 49.31 -40.89
N GLN A 501 -6.28 49.96 -40.59
CA GLN A 501 -6.06 51.38 -40.86
C GLN A 501 -6.05 51.68 -42.36
N MET A 502 -5.39 50.85 -43.18
CA MET A 502 -5.40 51.03 -44.64
C MET A 502 -6.81 50.92 -45.23
N LEU A 503 -7.61 49.95 -44.79
CA LEU A 503 -9.01 49.81 -45.23
C LEU A 503 -9.86 51.01 -44.78
N ALA A 504 -9.65 51.53 -43.57
CA ALA A 504 -10.31 52.74 -43.09
C ALA A 504 -9.98 53.97 -43.93
N ALA A 505 -8.71 54.18 -44.27
CA ALA A 505 -8.29 55.26 -45.16
C ALA A 505 -8.92 55.13 -46.56
N SER A 506 -8.92 53.92 -47.12
CA SER A 506 -9.56 53.65 -48.43
C SER A 506 -11.07 53.92 -48.40
N HIS A 507 -11.75 53.53 -47.32
CA HIS A 507 -13.19 53.79 -47.16
C HIS A 507 -13.46 55.29 -47.13
N GLN A 508 -12.69 56.05 -46.36
CA GLN A 508 -12.83 57.51 -46.29
C GLN A 508 -12.60 58.17 -47.65
N LEU A 509 -11.63 57.68 -48.44
CA LEU A 509 -11.35 58.17 -49.78
C LEU A 509 -12.55 57.94 -50.73
N HIS A 510 -13.07 56.71 -50.78
CA HIS A 510 -14.22 56.38 -51.64
C HIS A 510 -15.51 57.06 -51.20
N LYS A 511 -15.70 57.22 -49.89
CA LYS A 511 -16.81 57.97 -49.32
C LYS A 511 -16.74 59.43 -49.77
N PHE A 512 -15.57 60.07 -49.68
CA PHE A 512 -15.39 61.45 -50.15
C PHE A 512 -15.78 61.63 -51.62
N PHE A 513 -15.34 60.73 -52.51
CA PHE A 513 -15.72 60.82 -53.93
C PHE A 513 -17.21 60.58 -54.17
N THR A 514 -17.85 59.71 -53.37
CA THR A 514 -19.30 59.50 -53.41
C THR A 514 -20.05 60.74 -52.91
N ASP A 515 -19.63 61.32 -51.79
CA ASP A 515 -20.17 62.55 -51.21
C ASP A 515 -20.05 63.73 -52.22
N CYS A 516 -18.91 63.84 -52.93
CA CYS A 516 -18.75 64.82 -54.01
C CYS A 516 -19.79 64.67 -55.10
N LYS A 517 -20.02 63.44 -55.58
CA LYS A 517 -21.01 63.16 -56.63
C LYS A 517 -22.42 63.51 -56.15
N GLU A 518 -22.75 63.16 -54.91
CA GLU A 518 -24.06 63.46 -54.32
C GLU A 518 -24.27 64.98 -54.18
N VAL A 519 -23.30 65.70 -53.61
CA VAL A 519 -23.35 67.16 -53.45
C VAL A 519 -23.46 67.85 -54.81
N LEU A 520 -22.72 67.41 -55.82
CA LEU A 520 -22.85 67.94 -57.19
C LEU A 520 -24.25 67.71 -57.77
N ALA A 521 -24.80 66.51 -57.61
CA ALA A 521 -26.15 66.17 -58.08
C ALA A 521 -27.22 67.00 -57.35
N GLN A 522 -27.09 67.18 -56.03
CA GLN A 522 -27.97 68.02 -55.23
C GLN A 522 -27.85 69.50 -55.62
N THR A 523 -26.63 70.01 -55.84
CA THR A 523 -26.37 71.38 -56.30
C THR A 523 -27.03 71.64 -57.65
N ALA A 524 -26.86 70.72 -58.61
CA ALA A 524 -27.52 70.79 -59.91
C ALA A 524 -29.06 70.70 -59.77
N GLY A 525 -29.57 69.84 -58.89
CA GLY A 525 -30.99 69.73 -58.58
C GLY A 525 -31.57 71.03 -58.01
N LYS A 526 -30.87 71.65 -57.06
CA LYS A 526 -31.23 72.96 -56.48
C LYS A 526 -31.16 74.07 -57.52
N MET A 527 -30.18 74.05 -58.41
CA MET A 527 -30.06 75.02 -59.50
C MET A 527 -31.29 74.98 -60.43
N ARG A 528 -31.82 73.78 -60.73
CA ARG A 528 -33.07 73.63 -61.52
C ARG A 528 -34.33 74.06 -60.77
N GLN A 529 -34.33 74.01 -59.44
CA GLN A 529 -35.46 74.39 -58.60
C GLN A 529 -35.46 75.88 -58.23
N LEU A 530 -34.49 76.64 -58.73
CA LEU A 530 -34.35 78.05 -58.39
C LEU A 530 -35.60 78.83 -58.82
N PRO A 531 -36.22 79.65 -57.95
CA PRO A 531 -37.39 80.44 -58.32
C PRO A 531 -37.07 81.39 -59.47
N GLU A 532 -37.63 81.14 -60.66
CA GLU A 532 -37.53 82.06 -61.79
C GLU A 532 -38.78 82.95 -61.87
N VAL A 533 -38.55 84.26 -61.94
CA VAL A 533 -39.62 85.27 -62.12
C VAL A 533 -40.43 85.01 -63.39
N ARG A 534 -39.77 84.53 -64.46
CA ARG A 534 -40.41 84.24 -65.77
C ARG A 534 -41.22 82.95 -65.77
N ALA A 535 -40.87 81.94 -64.98
CA ALA A 535 -41.66 80.71 -64.87
C ALA A 535 -42.90 80.90 -63.97
N CYS A 536 -42.83 81.84 -63.00
CA CYS A 536 -43.91 82.15 -62.07
C CYS A 536 -44.90 83.21 -62.59
N GLN A 537 -45.14 83.27 -63.90
CA GLN A 537 -46.03 84.26 -64.53
C GLN A 537 -47.44 84.29 -63.93
N ALA A 538 -47.94 83.15 -63.42
CA ALA A 538 -49.22 83.07 -62.72
C ALA A 538 -49.23 83.66 -61.29
N SER A 539 -48.06 83.84 -60.66
CA SER A 539 -47.88 84.29 -59.26
C SER A 539 -47.51 85.77 -59.14
N ILE A 540 -47.34 86.48 -60.26
CA ILE A 540 -47.08 87.94 -60.29
C ILE A 540 -48.20 88.72 -59.58
N ALA A 541 -49.40 88.14 -59.48
CA ALA A 541 -50.53 88.70 -58.73
C ALA A 541 -50.34 88.70 -57.20
N ASN A 542 -49.42 87.91 -56.64
CA ASN A 542 -49.14 87.88 -55.20
C ASN A 542 -47.62 87.84 -54.90
N PRO A 543 -46.95 89.01 -54.80
CA PRO A 543 -45.51 89.08 -54.61
C PRO A 543 -45.03 88.45 -53.28
N ALA A 544 -45.89 88.38 -52.26
CA ALA A 544 -45.57 87.73 -50.98
C ALA A 544 -45.38 86.21 -51.11
N THR A 545 -45.94 85.57 -52.14
CA THR A 545 -45.72 84.15 -52.41
C THR A 545 -44.34 83.89 -53.01
N LEU A 546 -43.87 84.75 -53.92
CA LEU A 546 -42.52 84.63 -54.49
C LEU A 546 -41.42 84.86 -53.44
N GLN A 547 -41.60 85.86 -52.56
CA GLN A 547 -40.68 86.09 -51.44
C GLN A 547 -40.63 84.89 -50.48
N ARG A 548 -41.78 84.31 -50.11
CA ARG A 548 -41.82 83.11 -49.25
C ARG A 548 -41.16 81.90 -49.91
N LEU A 549 -41.38 81.69 -51.21
CA LEU A 549 -40.72 80.61 -51.96
C LEU A 549 -39.21 80.80 -51.96
N MET A 550 -38.73 82.04 -52.18
CA MET A 550 -37.30 82.33 -52.13
C MET A 550 -36.68 82.10 -50.75
N LEU A 551 -37.32 82.61 -49.69
CA LEU A 551 -36.90 82.37 -48.31
C LEU A 551 -36.89 80.87 -47.96
N SER A 552 -37.89 80.12 -48.42
CA SER A 552 -37.94 78.67 -48.21
C SER A 552 -36.81 77.93 -48.95
N PHE A 553 -36.44 78.39 -50.14
CA PHE A 553 -35.32 77.83 -50.91
C PHE A 553 -33.99 78.11 -50.22
N GLU A 554 -33.74 79.34 -49.77
CA GLU A 554 -32.55 79.73 -48.99
C GLU A 554 -32.41 78.91 -47.70
N HIS A 555 -33.52 78.65 -47.02
CA HIS A 555 -33.52 77.76 -45.86
C HIS A 555 -33.20 76.31 -46.24
N ALA A 556 -33.76 75.82 -47.35
CA ALA A 556 -33.47 74.48 -47.87
C ALA A 556 -32.02 74.30 -48.35
N LEU A 557 -31.29 75.39 -48.62
CA LEU A 557 -29.85 75.34 -48.93
C LEU A 557 -28.96 75.15 -47.69
N GLN A 558 -29.45 75.38 -46.47
CA GLN A 558 -28.62 75.29 -45.26
C GLN A 558 -28.00 73.90 -45.05
N LEU A 559 -28.72 72.83 -45.42
CA LEU A 559 -28.16 71.48 -45.40
C LEU A 559 -26.99 71.35 -46.38
N LEU A 560 -27.15 71.86 -47.60
CA LEU A 560 -26.13 71.81 -48.64
C LEU A 560 -24.88 72.64 -48.24
N VAL A 561 -25.07 73.78 -47.58
CA VAL A 561 -23.98 74.57 -46.96
C VAL A 561 -23.16 73.70 -46.01
N SER A 562 -23.83 72.98 -45.10
CA SER A 562 -23.15 72.13 -44.12
C SER A 562 -22.40 70.97 -44.77
N GLN A 563 -22.98 70.36 -45.81
CA GLN A 563 -22.36 69.27 -46.56
C GLN A 563 -21.13 69.73 -47.35
N VAL A 564 -21.21 70.87 -48.04
CA VAL A 564 -20.07 71.44 -48.78
C VAL A 564 -18.93 71.77 -47.82
N ARG A 565 -19.23 72.37 -46.67
CA ARG A 565 -18.21 72.66 -45.65
C ARG A 565 -17.55 71.39 -45.14
N GLN A 566 -18.34 70.37 -44.78
CA GLN A 566 -17.80 69.08 -44.33
C GLN A 566 -16.92 68.44 -45.40
N LEU A 567 -17.32 68.55 -46.68
CA LEU A 567 -16.55 68.02 -47.80
C LEU A 567 -15.20 68.72 -47.95
N GLN A 568 -15.13 70.04 -47.77
CA GLN A 568 -13.87 70.79 -47.76
C GLN A 568 -12.98 70.37 -46.59
N GLU A 569 -13.54 70.22 -45.39
CA GLU A 569 -12.80 69.74 -44.21
C GLU A 569 -12.26 68.32 -44.45
N ASN A 570 -13.07 67.42 -45.03
CA ASN A 570 -12.65 66.06 -45.40
C ASN A 570 -11.57 66.07 -46.50
N ALA A 571 -11.69 66.93 -47.52
CA ALA A 571 -10.69 67.08 -48.58
C ALA A 571 -9.35 67.57 -48.03
N ALA A 572 -9.39 68.52 -47.10
CA ALA A 572 -8.19 68.99 -46.40
C ALA A 572 -7.53 67.86 -45.61
N GLN A 573 -8.30 67.10 -44.83
CA GLN A 573 -7.79 65.94 -44.07
C GLN A 573 -7.20 64.87 -45.00
N LEU A 574 -7.92 64.46 -46.05
CA LEU A 574 -7.46 63.41 -46.97
C LEU A 574 -6.19 63.82 -47.71
N ARG A 575 -6.00 65.11 -48.04
CA ARG A 575 -4.75 65.62 -48.65
C ARG A 575 -3.56 65.61 -47.69
N THR A 576 -3.77 65.48 -46.38
CA THR A 576 -2.65 65.26 -45.44
C THR A 576 -2.17 63.81 -45.44
N ILE A 577 -3.02 62.87 -45.84
CA ILE A 577 -2.77 61.41 -45.78
C ILE A 577 -2.36 60.87 -47.16
N TYR A 578 -2.90 61.44 -48.24
CA TYR A 578 -2.61 61.05 -49.62
C TYR A 578 -1.68 62.04 -50.31
N ALA A 579 -0.84 61.53 -51.22
CA ALA A 579 0.08 62.31 -52.04
C ALA A 579 -0.05 61.96 -53.54
N GLY A 580 0.61 62.75 -54.39
CA GLY A 580 0.67 62.53 -55.85
C GLY A 580 -0.71 62.56 -56.52
N GLU A 581 -0.94 61.64 -57.46
CA GLU A 581 -2.16 61.57 -58.28
C GLU A 581 -3.44 61.53 -57.44
N LYS A 582 -3.43 60.83 -56.29
CA LYS A 582 -4.62 60.76 -55.41
C LYS A 582 -4.94 62.11 -54.76
N ALA A 583 -3.92 62.84 -54.30
CA ALA A 583 -4.10 64.17 -53.71
C ALA A 583 -4.60 65.18 -54.76
N GLU A 584 -4.06 65.09 -55.98
CA GLU A 584 -4.52 65.91 -57.11
C GLU A 584 -5.95 65.59 -57.51
N ALA A 585 -6.35 64.31 -57.52
CA ALA A 585 -7.73 63.89 -57.79
C ALA A 585 -8.71 64.41 -56.72
N ILE A 586 -8.32 64.35 -55.44
CA ILE A 586 -9.11 64.92 -54.32
C ILE A 586 -9.30 66.42 -54.53
N MET A 587 -8.22 67.16 -54.78
CA MET A 587 -8.26 68.61 -55.00
C MET A 587 -9.10 68.99 -56.21
N SER A 588 -8.96 68.26 -57.32
CA SER A 588 -9.74 68.48 -58.54
C SER A 588 -11.23 68.31 -58.29
N LYS A 589 -11.63 67.25 -57.57
CA LYS A 589 -13.04 67.01 -57.22
C LYS A 589 -13.58 68.00 -56.19
N GLU A 590 -12.79 68.40 -55.20
CA GLU A 590 -13.14 69.49 -54.29
C GLU A 590 -13.41 70.79 -55.07
N GLN A 591 -12.53 71.15 -56.01
CA GLN A 591 -12.67 72.37 -56.81
C GLN A 591 -13.91 72.34 -57.73
N GLU A 592 -14.27 71.17 -58.27
CA GLU A 592 -15.49 70.96 -59.04
C GLU A 592 -16.75 71.21 -58.19
N VAL A 593 -16.80 70.66 -56.97
CA VAL A 593 -17.90 70.92 -56.03
C VAL A 593 -17.98 72.41 -55.69
N MET A 594 -16.84 73.03 -55.39
CA MET A 594 -16.78 74.45 -55.00
C MET A 594 -17.18 75.39 -56.13
N SER A 595 -16.84 75.08 -57.38
CA SER A 595 -17.24 75.89 -58.53
C SER A 595 -18.74 75.82 -58.79
N ALA A 596 -19.32 74.61 -58.78
CA ALA A 596 -20.76 74.41 -58.93
C ALA A 596 -21.55 75.07 -57.78
N TRP A 597 -21.04 74.95 -56.55
CA TRP A 597 -21.63 75.59 -55.37
C TRP A 597 -21.61 77.12 -55.48
N LYS A 598 -20.48 77.70 -55.89
CA LYS A 598 -20.35 79.15 -56.12
C LYS A 598 -21.31 79.63 -57.20
N GLU A 599 -21.47 78.88 -58.28
CA GLU A 599 -22.40 79.21 -59.37
C GLU A 599 -23.86 79.20 -58.90
N LEU A 600 -24.24 78.21 -58.08
CA LEU A 600 -25.57 78.15 -57.46
C LEU A 600 -25.81 79.37 -56.56
N LEU A 601 -24.84 79.76 -55.73
CA LEU A 601 -24.96 80.93 -54.86
C LEU A 601 -25.12 82.24 -55.66
N VAL A 602 -24.33 82.42 -56.72
CA VAL A 602 -24.44 83.59 -57.61
C VAL A 602 -25.81 83.63 -58.29
N SER A 603 -26.29 82.48 -58.78
CA SER A 603 -27.62 82.38 -59.41
C SER A 603 -28.75 82.63 -58.40
N CYS A 604 -28.60 82.12 -57.17
CA CYS A 604 -29.53 82.35 -56.08
C CYS A 604 -29.61 83.84 -55.72
N GLU A 605 -28.48 84.52 -55.58
CA GLU A 605 -28.44 85.97 -55.35
C GLU A 605 -29.09 86.75 -56.50
N ALA A 606 -28.84 86.38 -57.75
CA ALA A 606 -29.47 87.00 -58.90
C ALA A 606 -31.00 86.82 -58.90
N SER A 607 -31.49 85.62 -58.60
CA SER A 607 -32.94 85.36 -58.42
C SER A 607 -33.52 86.19 -57.26
N ARG A 608 -32.79 86.33 -56.14
CA ARG A 608 -33.20 87.11 -54.96
C ARG A 608 -33.42 88.58 -55.33
N VAL A 609 -32.46 89.16 -56.05
CA VAL A 609 -32.54 90.53 -56.57
C VAL A 609 -33.70 90.69 -57.55
N GLN A 610 -33.94 89.71 -58.42
CA GLN A 610 -35.08 89.76 -59.34
C GLN A 610 -36.44 89.67 -58.60
N VAL A 611 -36.59 88.74 -57.66
CA VAL A 611 -37.82 88.57 -56.85
C VAL A 611 -38.10 89.82 -56.01
N THR A 612 -37.08 90.40 -55.38
CA THR A 612 -37.21 91.64 -54.61
C THR A 612 -37.58 92.81 -55.52
N SER A 613 -36.88 93.01 -56.64
CA SER A 613 -37.20 94.09 -57.60
C SER A 613 -38.63 94.01 -58.14
N VAL A 614 -39.11 92.81 -58.47
CA VAL A 614 -40.50 92.58 -58.92
C VAL A 614 -41.49 92.85 -57.79
N THR A 615 -41.17 92.41 -56.57
CA THR A 615 -42.01 92.67 -55.40
C THR A 615 -42.11 94.16 -55.11
N ASP A 616 -40.98 94.87 -55.08
CA ASP A 616 -40.92 96.32 -54.85
C ASP A 616 -41.70 97.07 -55.93
N LYS A 617 -41.60 96.64 -57.20
CA LYS A 617 -42.39 97.20 -58.31
C LYS A 617 -43.89 97.00 -58.09
N VAL A 618 -44.35 95.78 -57.76
CA VAL A 618 -45.78 95.51 -57.53
C VAL A 618 -46.30 96.26 -56.31
N GLN A 619 -45.54 96.30 -55.21
CA GLN A 619 -45.87 97.08 -54.02
C GLN A 619 -45.98 98.57 -54.35
N PHE A 620 -45.02 99.14 -55.08
CA PHE A 620 -45.06 100.53 -55.54
C PHE A 620 -46.32 100.83 -56.35
N PHE A 621 -46.65 100.01 -57.35
CA PHE A 621 -47.88 100.21 -58.13
C PHE A 621 -49.15 99.97 -57.32
N SER A 622 -49.14 99.10 -56.30
CA SER A 622 -50.25 98.96 -55.36
C SER A 622 -50.46 100.22 -54.54
N VAL A 623 -49.39 100.78 -53.96
CA VAL A 623 -49.42 102.04 -53.21
C VAL A 623 -49.88 103.18 -54.12
N VAL A 624 -49.35 103.30 -55.35
CA VAL A 624 -49.81 104.33 -56.30
C VAL A 624 -51.30 104.16 -56.62
N ARG A 625 -51.78 102.94 -56.84
CA ARG A 625 -53.21 102.69 -57.08
C ARG A 625 -54.07 103.02 -55.86
N GLU A 626 -53.64 102.65 -54.66
CA GLU A 626 -54.32 103.03 -53.41
C GLU A 626 -54.36 104.54 -53.23
N GLN A 627 -53.26 105.24 -53.53
CA GLN A 627 -53.19 106.71 -53.49
C GLN A 627 -54.07 107.35 -54.56
N LEU A 628 -54.10 106.82 -55.78
CA LEU A 628 -55.01 107.29 -56.84
C LEU A 628 -56.47 107.06 -56.47
N MET A 629 -56.83 105.88 -55.94
CA MET A 629 -58.19 105.58 -55.45
C MET A 629 -58.57 106.49 -54.27
N TRP A 630 -57.63 106.78 -53.37
CA TRP A 630 -57.83 107.75 -52.30
C TRP A 630 -58.03 109.17 -52.86
N MET A 631 -57.21 109.61 -53.82
CA MET A 631 -57.37 110.90 -54.49
C MET A 631 -58.69 111.00 -55.25
N GLU A 632 -59.12 109.95 -55.97
CA GLU A 632 -60.44 109.89 -56.64
C GLU A 632 -61.58 109.91 -55.62
N GLY A 633 -61.45 109.22 -54.48
CA GLY A 633 -62.39 109.29 -53.37
C GLY A 633 -62.51 110.70 -52.79
N ILE A 634 -61.39 111.38 -52.56
CA ILE A 634 -61.35 112.78 -52.11
C ILE A 634 -61.89 113.73 -53.19
N MET A 635 -61.55 113.55 -54.46
CA MET A 635 -62.09 114.35 -55.57
C MET A 635 -63.59 114.13 -55.78
N GLY A 636 -64.11 112.92 -55.55
CA GLY A 636 -65.55 112.66 -55.52
C GLY A 636 -66.25 113.35 -54.34
N GLN A 637 -65.57 113.50 -53.20
CA GLN A 637 -66.04 114.32 -52.08
C GLN A 637 -65.95 115.84 -52.36
N ILE A 638 -65.02 116.29 -53.21
CA ILE A 638 -64.83 117.71 -53.57
C ILE A 638 -65.68 118.14 -54.79
N GLY A 639 -65.96 117.23 -55.73
CA GLY A 639 -66.74 117.52 -56.95
C GLY A 639 -68.25 117.27 -56.81
N GLY A 640 -68.69 116.76 -55.66
CA GLY A 640 -70.08 116.46 -55.36
C GLY A 640 -70.88 117.59 -54.71
N ASP A 641 -70.25 118.68 -54.24
CA ASP A 641 -70.95 119.81 -53.62
C ASP A 641 -70.25 121.17 -53.87
N ASP A 642 -71.06 122.14 -54.30
CA ASP A 642 -70.88 123.59 -54.51
C ASP A 642 -69.51 124.27 -54.21
N PRO A 643 -68.97 125.10 -55.15
CA PRO A 643 -67.68 125.79 -55.02
C PRO A 643 -67.68 127.04 -54.11
N ARG A 644 -68.47 127.07 -53.03
CA ARG A 644 -68.51 128.19 -52.05
C ARG A 644 -68.82 127.75 -50.62
N SER A 645 -68.03 126.80 -50.13
CA SER A 645 -67.80 126.48 -48.72
C SER A 645 -66.76 125.38 -48.83
N TRP A 646 -65.48 125.56 -48.50
CA TRP A 646 -64.94 125.32 -47.16
C TRP A 646 -63.60 126.06 -46.98
N ALA A 647 -63.64 127.40 -46.91
CA ALA A 647 -62.56 128.20 -46.32
C ALA A 647 -62.47 128.05 -44.78
N GLY A 648 -62.77 126.86 -44.26
CA GLY A 648 -62.98 126.59 -42.84
C GLY A 648 -62.52 125.21 -42.34
N VAL A 649 -61.70 124.47 -43.11
CA VAL A 649 -61.02 123.24 -42.62
C VAL A 649 -59.49 123.37 -42.68
N VAL A 650 -58.98 124.59 -42.85
CA VAL A 650 -57.55 124.90 -42.68
C VAL A 650 -57.39 125.58 -41.31
N THR A 651 -57.52 124.81 -40.23
CA THR A 651 -57.00 125.09 -38.87
C THR A 651 -57.41 123.97 -37.90
N HIS A 652 -56.94 122.74 -38.13
CA HIS A 652 -56.55 121.75 -37.10
C HIS A 652 -56.17 120.46 -37.82
N GLY A 653 -54.86 120.29 -38.09
CA GLY A 653 -54.34 119.10 -38.77
C GLY A 653 -53.04 119.28 -39.57
N LEU A 654 -52.43 120.46 -39.58
CA LEU A 654 -51.03 120.64 -39.99
C LEU A 654 -50.12 120.41 -38.78
N CYS A 655 -49.93 119.15 -38.42
CA CYS A 655 -48.78 118.64 -37.67
C CYS A 655 -48.73 117.12 -37.85
N LEU A 656 -48.13 116.69 -38.96
CA LEU A 656 -47.17 115.60 -39.01
C LEU A 656 -46.31 115.87 -40.24
N GLY A 657 -45.37 116.81 -40.08
CA GLY A 657 -44.13 116.75 -40.83
C GLY A 657 -43.41 115.47 -40.41
N GLY A 658 -42.92 114.72 -41.39
CA GLY A 658 -42.21 113.48 -41.15
C GLY A 658 -41.87 112.81 -42.46
N GLN A 659 -40.76 113.26 -43.05
CA GLN A 659 -39.88 112.49 -43.93
C GLN A 659 -40.52 111.39 -44.79
N LEU A 660 -40.66 111.72 -46.07
CA LEU A 660 -40.34 110.78 -47.16
C LEU A 660 -38.85 110.39 -47.05
N ASP A 661 -38.50 109.68 -45.98
CA ASP A 661 -37.38 108.75 -46.04
C ASP A 661 -37.93 107.53 -46.77
N VAL A 662 -37.59 107.46 -48.05
CA VAL A 662 -37.50 106.20 -48.78
C VAL A 662 -36.59 105.32 -47.92
N LEU A 663 -37.19 104.50 -47.07
CA LEU A 663 -36.51 103.45 -46.33
C LEU A 663 -35.73 102.62 -47.36
N PRO A 664 -34.38 102.64 -47.36
CA PRO A 664 -33.67 101.47 -47.83
C PRO A 664 -34.08 100.38 -46.85
N ASN A 665 -34.63 99.29 -47.37
CA ASN A 665 -35.02 98.13 -46.59
C ASN A 665 -33.79 97.65 -45.77
N SER A 666 -33.67 98.16 -44.53
CA SER A 666 -32.51 98.03 -43.66
C SER A 666 -32.40 96.64 -43.03
N GLN A 667 -33.29 95.72 -43.42
CA GLN A 667 -33.16 94.29 -43.18
C GLN A 667 -32.22 93.58 -44.16
N ASN A 668 -31.80 94.22 -45.26
CA ASN A 668 -30.84 93.63 -46.21
C ASN A 668 -29.36 93.71 -45.77
N LEU A 669 -29.03 94.51 -44.74
CA LEU A 669 -27.65 94.66 -44.26
C LEU A 669 -27.26 93.60 -43.22
N HIS A 670 -28.22 93.02 -42.48
CA HIS A 670 -27.91 91.94 -41.53
C HIS A 670 -27.67 90.57 -42.20
N LEU A 671 -28.28 90.31 -43.37
CA LEU A 671 -28.02 89.11 -44.17
C LEU A 671 -26.75 89.23 -45.03
N ARG A 672 -26.40 90.45 -45.49
CA ARG A 672 -25.11 90.69 -46.17
C ARG A 672 -23.90 90.53 -45.24
N ARG A 673 -24.04 90.86 -43.94
CA ARG A 673 -22.98 90.57 -42.95
C ARG A 673 -22.86 89.09 -42.62
N LEU A 674 -23.96 88.34 -42.58
CA LEU A 674 -23.87 86.89 -42.30
C LEU A 674 -23.24 86.07 -43.44
N ILE A 675 -23.35 86.54 -44.68
CA ILE A 675 -22.85 85.82 -45.87
C ILE A 675 -21.38 86.14 -46.17
N VAL A 676 -20.84 87.26 -45.70
CA VAL A 676 -19.43 87.65 -45.94
C VAL A 676 -18.54 87.50 -44.70
N GLU A 677 -19.04 87.68 -43.46
CA GLU A 677 -18.21 87.61 -42.24
C GLU A 677 -18.17 86.21 -41.57
N LYS A 678 -18.76 85.18 -42.19
CA LYS A 678 -18.59 83.77 -41.77
C LYS A 678 -17.93 82.87 -42.83
N TRP A 679 -17.35 83.46 -43.87
CA TRP A 679 -16.75 82.78 -45.03
C TRP A 679 -15.29 83.22 -45.29
N THR A 680 -14.51 83.30 -44.22
CA THR A 680 -13.05 83.10 -44.17
C THR A 680 -12.79 82.19 -42.98
#